data_AF-A0AA39MPQ9-F1
#
_entry.id   AF-A0AA39MPQ9-F1
#
_cell.length_a   1.000
_cell.length_b   1.000
_cell.length_c   1.000
_cell.angle_alpha   90.00
_cell.angle_beta   90.00
_cell.angle_gamma   90.00
#
_symmetry.space_group_name_H-M   'P 1'
#
loop_
_entity.id
_entity.type
_entity.pdbx_description
1 polymer ?
#
loop_
_entity_poly.entity_id
_entity_poly.type
_entity_poly.pdbx_seq_one_letter_code
_entity_poly.pdbx_strand_id
1 'polypeptide(L)'
;MHEFLSNGLLEVNPELPHPIFQLIEFSERKWKAKLQRASKTLDEAVDEYERRYRRAPPRGFDKWWEYVKKHAVQLPDEYDQIHRDLEPYWGVNPVDLARIVSEWEGHEDSFTLGKEEGHRVGLVNYAIRDPSTHGHVLSGAQMLGELLEDVDEFLPPFRAVFHPHDNPEHVTDWELRDKMIEHARAGTYIDVDHPVVPIKDHGWISGCTPTSPAWKDPIDFTFDVSWPPPSPNAPKTFVFDHRKAMDPCLHPHLLREHGQFLPWGKGPVPSHRMVPSFAYSQTLLHHDITIAHTASWLGELSDEEAITWEKKTDDRLHWRGRTTGVPLVQHMEWQFSHRIRMMDWVEKGMDSNVTILSPPRSSEERVGKGESVGKARYGPTMLDIAFSDDPGQCDPDVCEELKKMYEFTRRQSQKEQSRYKYIFDVDGNAWSGRFKWLLSSHALIFKSTIYPEWFTDRLMPWVHYIPIQVDYSDLWDALVFFRGDLKGDNNHEDLARKIAFAGRDWSRTFWRKEDMTAYNYRFCVNRVLSVILADFSTSCLSLLCNMLRFAPSYRRSRPGRRVAGFIFIIACGLWTTDILSNLAFSRPTTVKYVKPVYYHSWGDLEVLGNPHYERVGNKVAGNLPMHEFLSNGLLEVNPELPHPIYQLIEFSERKWKAKLQRASKTLDEAVDEYERRYRRAPPRGFDKWWEWEYVEKNNVQLPDEYDQIYRDLEPYWGVNPVDLARIVSEWEGHEDSFTFGKEEGHRVGLVNYAIRDPGTHGHVLSGAQMLGELLEDVDEFLPPFHAVFHPHDNPEHVTDWELRDKMIEHARAGTYIDVDKPVVPIKYDGWISGCAPTSPAWKDPIDFTFNVPWPPPPPNAPRTFVFNHRKAMDPCLHPHLLRKHGQFLPWGKGPFPSRHMVPSFAYSQTLLHHDITIAHRASWLGELSDEEAIPWEKKTDDRLHWRGRTTGVPLVQHMEWRFSHRIRMMDWVEKGMDGNVTILSPPRSSEERVGKGESVRKARYGSAMLDMAFSDDPGQCDPDVCEELKKKYEFTRWRSQKEQSRYKYIFDVDGNAWSGRFKWLLSSHALIFKSTVYPEWFTDRLMPWVHYIPIQVDYSDLWDALVFFRGDLKGDNNHEDLARKIASAGRDWSRTFWRKEDMTAYNYRVFLEYARIMSPDRAAMTYFHRKKAG
;
A
#
# COMPACT_ATOMS: atom_id res chain seq x y z
N MET A 1 16.77 25.37 -31.65
CA MET A 1 15.42 25.23 -31.05
C MET A 1 15.21 23.76 -30.70
N HIS A 2 14.18 23.42 -29.93
CA HIS A 2 13.70 22.04 -29.88
C HIS A 2 13.21 21.62 -31.27
N GLU A 3 13.28 20.33 -31.58
CA GLU A 3 12.82 19.83 -32.88
C GLU A 3 11.38 19.34 -32.78
N PHE A 4 10.49 19.93 -33.58
CA PHE A 4 9.07 19.58 -33.61
C PHE A 4 8.85 18.57 -34.74
N LEU A 5 8.81 17.29 -34.39
CA LEU A 5 8.73 16.18 -35.34
C LEU A 5 7.34 16.08 -35.97
N SER A 6 7.27 15.57 -37.21
CA SER A 6 6.01 15.45 -37.95
C SER A 6 4.98 14.52 -37.31
N ASN A 7 5.43 13.60 -36.44
CA ASN A 7 4.64 12.62 -35.69
C ASN A 7 4.00 13.17 -34.39
N GLY A 8 4.14 14.47 -34.09
CA GLY A 8 3.53 15.12 -32.93
C GLY A 8 4.38 15.12 -31.66
N LEU A 9 5.60 14.59 -31.71
CA LEU A 9 6.58 14.63 -30.62
C LEU A 9 7.56 15.80 -30.79
N LEU A 10 7.95 16.41 -29.68
CA LEU A 10 9.00 17.41 -29.59
C LEU A 10 10.24 16.74 -29.04
N GLU A 11 11.36 16.76 -29.77
CA GLU A 11 12.65 16.27 -29.30
C GLU A 11 13.39 17.35 -28.49
N VAL A 12 13.86 16.97 -27.30
CA VAL A 12 14.48 17.85 -26.32
C VAL A 12 15.94 18.14 -26.69
N ASN A 13 16.23 19.40 -27.02
CA ASN A 13 17.60 19.88 -27.12
C ASN A 13 18.14 20.23 -25.72
N PRO A 14 19.22 19.57 -25.23
CA PRO A 14 19.73 19.75 -23.86
C PRO A 14 20.35 21.14 -23.60
N GLU A 15 20.72 21.87 -24.66
CA GLU A 15 21.34 23.21 -24.56
C GLU A 15 20.33 24.36 -24.47
N LEU A 16 19.03 24.06 -24.47
CA LEU A 16 17.94 25.03 -24.43
C LEU A 16 17.14 24.91 -23.13
N PRO A 17 16.30 25.91 -22.80
CA PRO A 17 15.41 25.84 -21.64
C PRO A 17 14.37 24.73 -21.74
N HIS A 18 13.72 24.39 -20.63
CA HIS A 18 12.81 23.24 -20.58
C HIS A 18 11.56 23.44 -21.49
N PRO A 19 11.28 22.52 -22.44
CA PRO A 19 10.28 22.76 -23.48
C PRO A 19 8.84 22.83 -22.96
N ILE A 20 8.55 22.27 -21.77
CA ILE A 20 7.20 22.36 -21.18
C ILE A 20 6.76 23.82 -21.01
N PHE A 21 7.66 24.77 -20.68
CA PHE A 21 7.31 26.19 -20.66
C PHE A 21 6.82 26.69 -22.04
N GLN A 22 7.51 26.30 -23.11
CA GLN A 22 7.14 26.65 -24.49
C GLN A 22 5.83 25.97 -24.92
N LEU A 23 5.62 24.71 -24.53
CA LEU A 23 4.41 23.94 -24.83
C LEU A 23 3.17 24.58 -24.17
N ILE A 24 3.27 24.95 -22.89
CA ILE A 24 2.22 25.67 -22.17
C ILE A 24 1.93 27.02 -22.83
N GLU A 25 2.93 27.86 -23.07
CA GLU A 25 2.75 29.20 -23.68
C GLU A 25 2.17 29.12 -25.11
N PHE A 26 2.54 28.10 -25.88
CA PHE A 26 1.99 27.84 -27.21
C PHE A 26 0.53 27.37 -27.16
N SER A 27 0.21 26.42 -26.29
CA SER A 27 -1.17 25.93 -26.12
C SER A 27 -2.10 26.97 -25.52
N GLU A 28 -1.63 27.84 -24.61
CA GLU A 28 -2.41 28.96 -24.09
C GLU A 28 -2.76 29.98 -25.18
N ARG A 29 -1.81 30.30 -26.07
CA ARG A 29 -2.07 31.15 -27.24
C ARG A 29 -3.08 30.50 -28.19
N LYS A 30 -2.95 29.20 -28.48
CA LYS A 30 -3.93 28.44 -29.27
C LYS A 30 -5.33 28.45 -28.62
N TRP A 31 -5.42 28.23 -27.31
CA TRP A 31 -6.69 28.24 -26.58
C TRP A 31 -7.35 29.62 -26.58
N LYS A 32 -6.57 30.68 -26.33
CA LYS A 32 -7.07 32.07 -26.42
C LYS A 32 -7.57 32.39 -27.83
N ALA A 33 -6.84 32.01 -28.87
CA ALA A 33 -7.27 32.20 -30.26
C ALA A 33 -8.55 31.40 -30.58
N LYS A 34 -8.68 30.19 -30.05
CA LYS A 34 -9.89 29.34 -30.15
C LYS A 34 -11.11 30.01 -29.52
N LEU A 35 -10.97 30.61 -28.33
CA LEU A 35 -12.07 31.35 -27.69
C LEU A 35 -12.41 32.67 -28.40
N GLN A 36 -11.40 33.36 -28.93
CA GLN A 36 -11.58 34.65 -29.63
C GLN A 36 -12.27 34.51 -30.98
N ARG A 37 -12.02 33.43 -31.73
CA ARG A 37 -12.64 33.19 -33.05
C ARG A 37 -14.05 32.60 -32.97
N ALA A 38 -14.53 32.21 -31.79
CA ALA A 38 -15.78 31.51 -31.63
C ALA A 38 -16.98 32.40 -32.02
N SER A 39 -17.80 31.94 -32.96
CA SER A 39 -18.92 32.67 -33.57
C SER A 39 -19.90 33.24 -32.54
N LYS A 40 -20.41 34.44 -32.78
CA LYS A 40 -21.38 35.19 -31.93
C LYS A 40 -22.72 35.42 -32.62
N THR A 41 -22.76 35.35 -33.96
CA THR A 41 -23.97 35.45 -34.77
C THR A 41 -24.19 34.20 -35.63
N LEU A 42 -25.41 34.04 -36.17
CA LEU A 42 -25.72 32.94 -37.08
C LEU A 42 -24.87 33.05 -38.35
N ASP A 43 -24.77 34.25 -38.90
CA ASP A 43 -24.02 34.53 -40.13
C ASP A 43 -22.52 34.21 -39.95
N GLU A 44 -21.92 34.60 -38.81
CA GLU A 44 -20.53 34.21 -38.47
C GLU A 44 -20.36 32.68 -38.38
N ALA A 45 -21.33 31.98 -37.78
CA ALA A 45 -21.28 30.52 -37.66
C ALA A 45 -21.48 29.81 -39.01
N VAL A 46 -22.25 30.41 -39.94
CA VAL A 46 -22.37 29.96 -41.33
C VAL A 46 -21.04 30.17 -42.06
N ASP A 47 -20.47 31.38 -42.00
CA ASP A 47 -19.19 31.72 -42.64
C ASP A 47 -18.05 30.82 -42.13
N GLU A 48 -17.93 30.60 -40.82
CA GLU A 48 -16.91 29.73 -40.22
C GLU A 48 -17.13 28.25 -40.59
N TYR A 49 -18.39 27.80 -40.72
CA TYR A 49 -18.71 26.45 -41.18
C TYR A 49 -18.32 26.26 -42.65
N GLU A 50 -18.67 27.19 -43.53
CA GLU A 50 -18.27 27.15 -44.94
C GLU A 50 -16.75 27.25 -45.10
N ARG A 51 -16.08 28.11 -44.31
CA ARG A 51 -14.63 28.26 -44.30
C ARG A 51 -13.89 27.02 -43.80
N ARG A 52 -14.39 26.36 -42.74
CA ARG A 52 -13.80 25.10 -42.21
C ARG A 52 -14.03 23.92 -43.16
N TYR A 53 -15.29 23.67 -43.52
CA TYR A 53 -15.71 22.39 -44.12
C TYR A 53 -15.99 22.47 -45.62
N ARG A 54 -15.89 23.66 -46.23
CA ARG A 54 -16.09 23.92 -47.68
C ARG A 54 -17.46 23.46 -48.20
N ARG A 55 -18.47 23.51 -47.34
CA ARG A 55 -19.84 23.05 -47.59
C ARG A 55 -20.82 24.02 -46.94
N ALA A 56 -21.97 24.22 -47.59
CA ALA A 56 -23.08 24.94 -46.99
C ALA A 56 -23.64 24.19 -45.77
N PRO A 57 -24.05 24.89 -44.71
CA PRO A 57 -24.79 24.35 -43.58
C PRO A 57 -25.98 23.42 -43.91
N PRO A 58 -26.23 22.35 -43.13
CA PRO A 58 -27.43 21.53 -43.26
C PRO A 58 -28.72 22.30 -42.93
N ARG A 59 -29.86 21.76 -43.39
CA ARG A 59 -31.20 22.27 -43.03
C ARG A 59 -31.43 22.06 -41.53
N GLY A 60 -31.92 23.09 -40.82
CA GLY A 60 -32.08 23.07 -39.36
C GLY A 60 -30.87 23.61 -38.59
N PHE A 61 -29.81 24.07 -39.27
CA PHE A 61 -28.67 24.74 -38.62
C PHE A 61 -29.08 26.01 -37.86
N ASP A 62 -30.08 26.74 -38.36
CA ASP A 62 -30.73 27.87 -37.68
C ASP A 62 -31.35 27.44 -36.34
N LYS A 63 -32.02 26.29 -36.30
CA LYS A 63 -32.62 25.71 -35.08
C LYS A 63 -31.58 25.15 -34.12
N TRP A 64 -30.49 24.60 -34.64
CA TRP A 64 -29.31 24.29 -33.82
C TRP A 64 -28.69 25.57 -33.22
N TRP A 65 -28.62 26.67 -33.97
CA TRP A 65 -28.09 27.94 -33.48
C TRP A 65 -29.00 28.59 -32.42
N GLU A 66 -30.33 28.48 -32.58
CA GLU A 66 -31.30 28.85 -31.53
C GLU A 66 -31.02 28.09 -30.22
N TYR A 67 -30.75 26.79 -30.29
CA TYR A 67 -30.35 25.99 -29.13
C TYR A 67 -29.02 26.45 -28.51
N VAL A 68 -27.98 26.64 -29.34
CA VAL A 68 -26.66 27.16 -28.93
C VAL A 68 -26.78 28.48 -28.18
N LYS A 69 -27.60 29.42 -28.68
CA LYS A 69 -27.88 30.69 -28.00
C LYS A 69 -28.68 30.51 -26.71
N LYS A 70 -29.74 29.72 -26.72
CA LYS A 70 -30.63 29.49 -25.57
C LYS A 70 -29.88 28.89 -24.37
N HIS A 71 -28.93 27.98 -24.62
CA HIS A 71 -28.18 27.25 -23.59
C HIS A 71 -26.74 27.77 -23.38
N ALA A 72 -26.38 28.87 -24.03
CA ALA A 72 -25.05 29.49 -23.97
C ALA A 72 -23.90 28.49 -24.21
N VAL A 73 -23.94 27.76 -25.33
CA VAL A 73 -22.87 26.85 -25.76
C VAL A 73 -21.67 27.66 -26.24
N GLN A 74 -20.54 27.56 -25.54
CA GLN A 74 -19.41 28.50 -25.66
C GLN A 74 -18.39 28.16 -26.78
N LEU A 75 -18.43 26.93 -27.31
CA LEU A 75 -17.59 26.47 -28.42
C LEU A 75 -18.47 25.99 -29.61
N PRO A 76 -19.15 26.90 -30.34
CA PRO A 76 -20.06 26.54 -31.42
C PRO A 76 -19.37 26.06 -32.72
N ASP A 77 -18.06 26.31 -32.89
CA ASP A 77 -17.33 26.01 -34.14
C ASP A 77 -16.36 24.82 -34.02
N GLU A 78 -16.29 24.19 -32.85
CA GLU A 78 -15.34 23.10 -32.54
C GLU A 78 -16.01 21.71 -32.67
N TYR A 79 -16.34 21.34 -33.91
CA TYR A 79 -17.06 20.11 -34.26
C TYR A 79 -16.30 19.24 -35.29
N ASP A 80 -14.97 19.39 -35.36
CA ASP A 80 -14.14 18.79 -36.41
C ASP A 80 -14.20 17.26 -36.45
N GLN A 81 -14.31 16.59 -35.30
CA GLN A 81 -14.45 15.14 -35.24
C GLN A 81 -15.68 14.64 -36.02
N ILE A 82 -16.87 15.24 -35.84
CA ILE A 82 -18.06 14.93 -36.65
C ILE A 82 -17.74 15.00 -38.15
N HIS A 83 -17.04 16.06 -38.57
CA HIS A 83 -16.78 16.28 -39.98
C HIS A 83 -15.72 15.36 -40.55
N ARG A 84 -14.70 14.96 -39.77
CA ARG A 84 -13.72 13.92 -40.18
C ARG A 84 -14.33 12.53 -40.26
N ASP A 85 -15.32 12.24 -39.41
CA ASP A 85 -16.06 10.97 -39.41
C ASP A 85 -17.01 10.91 -40.61
N LEU A 86 -17.71 12.01 -40.91
CA LEU A 86 -18.68 12.09 -41.99
C LEU A 86 -18.08 12.35 -43.38
N GLU A 87 -16.84 12.87 -43.50
CA GLU A 87 -16.25 13.27 -44.79
C GLU A 87 -16.26 12.15 -45.86
N PRO A 88 -15.87 10.89 -45.56
CA PRO A 88 -15.90 9.81 -46.54
C PRO A 88 -17.31 9.50 -47.06
N TYR A 89 -18.33 9.50 -46.19
CA TYR A 89 -19.69 9.12 -46.56
C TYR A 89 -20.39 10.12 -47.48
N TRP A 90 -19.92 11.38 -47.54
CA TRP A 90 -20.37 12.34 -48.56
C TRP A 90 -19.89 12.00 -49.98
N GLY A 91 -18.94 11.08 -50.13
CA GLY A 91 -18.49 10.53 -51.42
C GLY A 91 -19.28 9.29 -51.85
N VAL A 92 -20.31 8.88 -51.10
CA VAL A 92 -21.18 7.75 -51.43
C VAL A 92 -22.51 8.28 -51.98
N ASN A 93 -23.08 7.59 -52.97
CA ASN A 93 -24.42 7.91 -53.46
C ASN A 93 -25.44 7.78 -52.31
N PRO A 94 -26.30 8.78 -52.07
CA PRO A 94 -27.35 8.72 -51.05
C PRO A 94 -28.18 7.42 -51.03
N VAL A 95 -28.56 6.89 -52.21
CA VAL A 95 -29.37 5.67 -52.31
C VAL A 95 -28.59 4.45 -51.82
N ASP A 96 -27.32 4.34 -52.21
CA ASP A 96 -26.44 3.25 -51.77
C ASP A 96 -26.12 3.33 -50.28
N LEU A 97 -25.96 4.54 -49.73
CA LEU A 97 -25.75 4.73 -48.30
C LEU A 97 -26.98 4.30 -47.48
N ALA A 98 -28.19 4.66 -47.92
CA ALA A 98 -29.43 4.22 -47.30
C ALA A 98 -29.58 2.69 -47.35
N ARG A 99 -29.23 2.08 -48.49
CA ARG A 99 -29.18 0.62 -48.67
C ARG A 99 -28.19 -0.04 -47.70
N ILE A 100 -26.96 0.46 -47.60
CA ILE A 100 -25.94 -0.06 -46.68
C ILE A 100 -26.43 0.01 -45.22
N VAL A 101 -27.05 1.12 -44.80
CA VAL A 101 -27.63 1.22 -43.45
C VAL A 101 -28.73 0.18 -43.24
N SER A 102 -29.67 0.05 -44.19
CA SER A 102 -30.77 -0.92 -44.10
C SER A 102 -30.30 -2.38 -44.12
N GLU A 103 -29.18 -2.69 -44.79
CA GLU A 103 -28.52 -4.01 -44.74
C GLU A 103 -27.94 -4.27 -43.33
N TRP A 104 -27.52 -3.23 -42.61
CA TRP A 104 -26.86 -3.31 -41.29
C TRP A 104 -27.78 -3.17 -40.07
N GLU A 105 -28.98 -2.58 -40.18
CA GLU A 105 -29.88 -2.37 -39.01
C GLU A 105 -30.26 -3.66 -38.25
N GLY A 106 -30.12 -4.83 -38.88
CA GLY A 106 -30.36 -6.15 -38.29
C GLY A 106 -29.14 -7.07 -38.30
N HIS A 107 -27.93 -6.54 -38.50
CA HIS A 107 -26.70 -7.35 -38.46
C HIS A 107 -26.47 -7.91 -37.06
N GLU A 108 -25.89 -9.11 -36.97
CA GLU A 108 -25.51 -9.69 -35.68
C GLU A 108 -24.64 -8.72 -34.87
N ASP A 109 -24.97 -8.59 -33.58
CA ASP A 109 -24.31 -7.69 -32.63
C ASP A 109 -24.35 -6.20 -33.04
N SER A 110 -25.56 -5.73 -33.35
CA SER A 110 -25.85 -4.31 -33.60
C SER A 110 -27.14 -3.85 -32.93
N PHE A 111 -27.27 -2.53 -32.73
CA PHE A 111 -28.53 -1.90 -32.36
C PHE A 111 -28.74 -0.57 -33.10
N THR A 112 -29.99 -0.28 -33.47
CA THR A 112 -30.34 0.91 -34.25
C THR A 112 -31.11 1.90 -33.39
N LEU A 113 -30.54 3.08 -33.17
CA LEU A 113 -31.27 4.25 -32.69
C LEU A 113 -31.84 5.02 -33.88
N GLY A 114 -33.04 5.58 -33.72
CA GLY A 114 -33.65 6.35 -34.79
C GLY A 114 -34.84 7.17 -34.34
N LYS A 115 -35.35 7.96 -35.29
CA LYS A 115 -36.56 8.76 -35.16
C LYS A 115 -37.44 8.55 -36.38
N GLU A 116 -38.71 8.24 -36.16
CA GLU A 116 -39.74 8.14 -37.19
C GLU A 116 -40.67 9.37 -37.16
N GLU A 117 -41.45 9.59 -38.21
CA GLU A 117 -42.36 10.73 -38.28
C GLU A 117 -43.45 10.63 -37.18
N GLY A 118 -43.54 11.65 -36.32
CA GLY A 118 -44.46 11.67 -35.17
C GLY A 118 -43.97 10.87 -33.94
N HIS A 119 -42.80 10.26 -33.99
CA HIS A 119 -42.19 9.51 -32.88
C HIS A 119 -40.97 10.25 -32.31
N ARG A 120 -40.67 9.98 -31.03
CA ARG A 120 -39.45 10.43 -30.36
C ARG A 120 -38.24 9.57 -30.74
N VAL A 121 -37.03 10.09 -30.56
CA VAL A 121 -35.79 9.29 -30.66
C VAL A 121 -35.85 8.11 -29.70
N GLY A 122 -35.58 6.91 -30.21
CA GLY A 122 -35.55 5.69 -29.41
C GLY A 122 -34.90 4.51 -30.12
N LEU A 123 -34.92 3.36 -29.46
CA LEU A 123 -34.47 2.08 -30.03
C LEU A 123 -35.48 1.59 -31.08
N VAL A 124 -35.00 1.37 -32.30
CA VAL A 124 -35.83 0.96 -33.44
C VAL A 124 -35.66 -0.53 -33.75
N ASN A 125 -34.41 -1.01 -33.74
CA ASN A 125 -34.10 -2.44 -33.94
C ASN A 125 -32.86 -2.84 -33.12
N TYR A 126 -32.69 -4.14 -32.85
CA TYR A 126 -31.47 -4.69 -32.26
C TYR A 126 -31.34 -6.19 -32.54
N ALA A 127 -30.11 -6.67 -32.68
CA ALA A 127 -29.78 -8.05 -33.05
C ALA A 127 -28.65 -8.63 -32.18
N ILE A 128 -28.77 -8.42 -30.87
CA ILE A 128 -27.81 -8.84 -29.84
C ILE A 128 -28.11 -10.28 -29.42
N ARG A 129 -27.10 -11.15 -29.45
CA ARG A 129 -27.23 -12.55 -28.98
C ARG A 129 -26.87 -12.76 -27.52
N ASP A 130 -25.95 -11.95 -26.98
CA ASP A 130 -25.52 -12.05 -25.59
C ASP A 130 -26.51 -11.35 -24.62
N PRO A 131 -27.11 -12.08 -23.65
CA PRO A 131 -27.95 -11.50 -22.62
C PRO A 131 -27.25 -10.47 -21.72
N SER A 132 -25.91 -10.55 -21.55
CA SER A 132 -25.18 -9.61 -20.71
C SER A 132 -25.09 -8.21 -21.34
N THR A 133 -24.86 -8.17 -22.66
CA THR A 133 -24.78 -6.96 -23.48
C THR A 133 -26.15 -6.28 -23.66
N HIS A 134 -27.25 -7.05 -23.65
CA HIS A 134 -28.61 -6.53 -23.86
C HIS A 134 -28.99 -5.40 -22.89
N GLY A 135 -28.64 -5.53 -21.59
CA GLY A 135 -28.94 -4.49 -20.59
C GLY A 135 -28.16 -3.19 -20.80
N HIS A 136 -26.91 -3.29 -21.25
CA HIS A 136 -26.08 -2.13 -21.56
C HIS A 136 -26.62 -1.34 -22.76
N VAL A 137 -27.06 -2.04 -23.81
CA VAL A 137 -27.66 -1.39 -24.98
C VAL A 137 -28.96 -0.67 -24.64
N LEU A 138 -29.88 -1.29 -23.89
CA LEU A 138 -31.13 -0.63 -23.48
C LEU A 138 -30.84 0.66 -22.68
N SER A 139 -29.87 0.61 -21.76
CA SER A 139 -29.45 1.78 -20.98
C SER A 139 -28.82 2.86 -21.86
N GLY A 140 -27.88 2.52 -22.74
CA GLY A 140 -27.22 3.48 -23.64
C GLY A 140 -28.20 4.15 -24.60
N ALA A 141 -29.11 3.35 -25.18
CA ALA A 141 -30.18 3.82 -26.05
C ALA A 141 -31.13 4.80 -25.33
N GLN A 142 -31.56 4.46 -24.11
CA GLN A 142 -32.40 5.34 -23.29
C GLN A 142 -31.67 6.65 -22.96
N MET A 143 -30.42 6.57 -22.47
CA MET A 143 -29.65 7.75 -22.08
C MET A 143 -29.38 8.71 -23.25
N LEU A 144 -29.24 8.20 -24.49
CA LEU A 144 -29.11 9.04 -25.69
C LEU A 144 -30.45 9.69 -26.09
N GLY A 145 -31.58 8.99 -25.92
CA GLY A 145 -32.91 9.57 -26.07
C GLY A 145 -33.19 10.70 -25.07
N GLU A 146 -32.82 10.51 -23.80
CA GLU A 146 -32.92 11.53 -22.72
C GLU A 146 -31.97 12.72 -22.95
N LEU A 147 -30.81 12.49 -23.55
CA LEU A 147 -29.88 13.56 -23.95
C LEU A 147 -30.44 14.42 -25.09
N LEU A 148 -31.22 13.83 -26.00
CA LEU A 148 -31.80 14.49 -27.17
C LEU A 148 -33.23 15.02 -26.95
N GLU A 149 -33.84 14.79 -25.78
CA GLU A 149 -35.20 15.23 -25.43
C GLU A 149 -35.47 16.71 -25.75
N ASP A 150 -34.56 17.61 -25.38
CA ASP A 150 -34.71 19.06 -25.54
C ASP A 150 -34.68 19.55 -27.01
N VAL A 151 -34.28 18.69 -27.94
CA VAL A 151 -34.14 18.98 -29.38
C VAL A 151 -34.98 18.05 -30.26
N ASP A 152 -35.63 17.04 -29.67
CA ASP A 152 -36.32 15.94 -30.36
C ASP A 152 -37.25 16.46 -31.46
N GLU A 153 -38.10 17.45 -31.16
CA GLU A 153 -39.08 18.01 -32.12
C GLU A 153 -38.44 18.58 -33.40
N PHE A 154 -37.19 19.06 -33.33
CA PHE A 154 -36.48 19.65 -34.46
C PHE A 154 -35.62 18.65 -35.25
N LEU A 155 -35.41 17.44 -34.73
CA LEU A 155 -34.63 16.42 -35.42
C LEU A 155 -35.41 15.88 -36.64
N PRO A 156 -34.78 15.78 -37.83
CA PRO A 156 -35.38 15.05 -38.95
C PRO A 156 -35.48 13.55 -38.60
N PRO A 157 -36.32 12.78 -39.30
CA PRO A 157 -36.24 11.32 -39.25
C PRO A 157 -34.84 10.81 -39.61
N PHE A 158 -34.31 9.86 -38.85
CA PHE A 158 -32.98 9.29 -39.05
C PHE A 158 -32.91 7.86 -38.52
N ARG A 159 -31.88 7.12 -38.98
CA ARG A 159 -31.47 5.82 -38.45
C ARG A 159 -29.95 5.83 -38.25
N ALA A 160 -29.48 5.29 -37.14
CA ALA A 160 -28.08 5.24 -36.74
C ALA A 160 -27.78 3.87 -36.10
N VAL A 161 -26.91 3.08 -36.73
CA VAL A 161 -26.57 1.71 -36.31
C VAL A 161 -25.33 1.75 -35.43
N PHE A 162 -25.44 1.24 -34.21
CA PHE A 162 -24.39 1.21 -33.21
C PHE A 162 -23.86 -0.21 -33.03
N HIS A 163 -22.54 -0.31 -32.84
CA HIS A 163 -21.91 -1.49 -32.25
C HIS A 163 -22.12 -1.46 -30.72
N PRO A 164 -22.42 -2.58 -30.04
CA PRO A 164 -22.81 -2.58 -28.62
C PRO A 164 -21.64 -2.67 -27.63
N HIS A 165 -20.41 -2.99 -28.07
CA HIS A 165 -19.23 -2.99 -27.21
C HIS A 165 -18.54 -1.62 -27.11
N ASP A 166 -17.64 -1.46 -26.13
CA ASP A 166 -16.90 -0.21 -25.89
C ASP A 166 -15.89 0.13 -27.00
N ASN A 167 -15.34 -0.92 -27.64
CA ASN A 167 -14.29 -0.83 -28.65
C ASN A 167 -14.86 -0.50 -30.04
N PRO A 168 -14.18 0.31 -30.87
CA PRO A 168 -14.49 0.42 -32.29
C PRO A 168 -14.18 -0.90 -33.01
N GLU A 169 -14.95 -1.18 -34.07
CA GLU A 169 -14.92 -2.45 -34.80
C GLU A 169 -14.42 -2.28 -36.25
N HIS A 170 -14.77 -1.18 -36.92
CA HIS A 170 -14.73 -1.14 -38.37
C HIS A 170 -13.44 -0.50 -38.93
N VAL A 171 -12.65 -1.29 -39.65
CA VAL A 171 -11.42 -0.87 -40.35
C VAL A 171 -11.64 -0.85 -41.87
N THR A 172 -11.03 0.12 -42.56
CA THR A 172 -11.07 0.27 -44.02
C THR A 172 -9.68 0.54 -44.60
N ASP A 173 -9.45 0.11 -45.85
CA ASP A 173 -8.25 0.42 -46.61
C ASP A 173 -8.13 1.94 -46.87
N TRP A 174 -6.94 2.50 -46.62
CA TRP A 174 -6.68 3.94 -46.73
C TRP A 174 -6.98 4.49 -48.13
N GLU A 175 -6.75 3.72 -49.20
CA GLU A 175 -6.94 4.16 -50.59
C GLU A 175 -8.43 4.24 -50.94
N LEU A 176 -9.25 3.35 -50.36
CA LEU A 176 -10.71 3.43 -50.46
C LEU A 176 -11.23 4.66 -49.72
N ARG A 177 -10.79 4.88 -48.47
CA ARG A 177 -11.19 6.04 -47.66
C ARG A 177 -10.77 7.37 -48.31
N ASP A 178 -9.55 7.45 -48.85
CA ASP A 178 -9.03 8.67 -49.49
C ASP A 178 -9.80 8.97 -50.79
N LYS A 179 -10.07 7.96 -51.64
CA LYS A 179 -10.94 8.15 -52.83
C LYS A 179 -12.36 8.57 -52.47
N MET A 180 -12.94 8.03 -51.39
CA MET A 180 -14.24 8.48 -50.88
C MET A 180 -14.20 9.96 -50.47
N ILE A 181 -13.12 10.41 -49.83
CA ILE A 181 -12.88 11.82 -49.49
C ILE A 181 -12.64 12.68 -50.74
N GLU A 182 -11.92 12.20 -51.75
CA GLU A 182 -11.75 12.90 -53.04
C GLU A 182 -13.08 13.09 -53.76
N HIS A 183 -13.89 12.03 -53.88
CA HIS A 183 -15.24 12.09 -54.45
C HIS A 183 -16.13 13.07 -53.67
N ALA A 184 -16.10 12.99 -52.34
CA ALA A 184 -16.81 13.92 -51.45
C ALA A 184 -16.44 15.38 -51.73
N ARG A 185 -15.14 15.69 -51.87
CA ARG A 185 -14.62 17.04 -52.14
C ARG A 185 -14.91 17.53 -53.56
N ALA A 186 -14.97 16.62 -54.52
CA ALA A 186 -15.35 16.90 -55.91
C ALA A 186 -16.87 17.05 -56.11
N GLY A 187 -17.69 16.69 -55.12
CA GLY A 187 -19.15 16.67 -55.26
C GLY A 187 -19.65 15.54 -56.17
N THR A 188 -18.94 14.41 -56.18
CA THR A 188 -19.24 13.21 -56.98
C THR A 188 -19.33 11.98 -56.08
N TYR A 189 -19.70 10.83 -56.63
CA TYR A 189 -19.86 9.59 -55.88
C TYR A 189 -18.96 8.47 -56.39
N ILE A 190 -18.45 7.65 -55.49
CA ILE A 190 -17.76 6.39 -55.79
C ILE A 190 -18.79 5.29 -56.13
N ASP A 191 -18.40 4.33 -56.97
CA ASP A 191 -19.14 3.06 -57.12
C ASP A 191 -18.79 2.13 -55.94
N VAL A 192 -19.78 1.83 -55.10
CA VAL A 192 -19.62 0.96 -53.90
C VAL A 192 -19.85 -0.54 -54.20
N ASP A 193 -20.36 -0.86 -55.38
CA ASP A 193 -20.55 -2.24 -55.83
C ASP A 193 -19.35 -2.73 -56.65
N HIS A 194 -18.63 -1.83 -57.33
CA HIS A 194 -17.37 -2.09 -58.03
C HIS A 194 -16.24 -1.16 -57.53
N PRO A 195 -15.70 -1.39 -56.32
CA PRO A 195 -14.68 -0.51 -55.75
C PRO A 195 -13.43 -0.41 -56.64
N VAL A 196 -13.01 0.83 -56.92
CA VAL A 196 -11.88 1.19 -57.80
C VAL A 196 -10.51 0.84 -57.18
N VAL A 197 -10.49 0.14 -56.06
CA VAL A 197 -9.31 -0.24 -55.27
C VAL A 197 -9.37 -1.74 -54.99
N PRO A 198 -8.40 -2.54 -55.45
CA PRO A 198 -8.20 -3.88 -54.92
C PRO A 198 -7.73 -3.79 -53.47
N ILE A 199 -8.51 -4.33 -52.53
CA ILE A 199 -8.10 -4.37 -51.12
C ILE A 199 -6.88 -5.26 -50.96
N LYS A 200 -5.89 -4.75 -50.23
CA LYS A 200 -4.64 -5.43 -49.94
C LYS A 200 -4.69 -5.81 -48.47
N ASP A 201 -4.62 -7.11 -48.17
CA ASP A 201 -4.56 -7.57 -46.79
C ASP A 201 -3.18 -7.27 -46.16
N HIS A 202 -3.06 -6.09 -45.58
CA HIS A 202 -1.96 -5.70 -44.68
C HIS A 202 -2.45 -5.58 -43.22
N GLY A 203 -3.63 -6.13 -42.90
CA GLY A 203 -4.26 -6.00 -41.58
C GLY A 203 -4.43 -4.54 -41.15
N TRP A 204 -4.06 -4.21 -39.92
CA TRP A 204 -4.10 -2.84 -39.35
C TRP A 204 -3.40 -1.79 -40.23
N ILE A 205 -2.27 -2.16 -40.85
CA ILE A 205 -1.45 -1.24 -41.66
C ILE A 205 -2.16 -0.82 -42.94
N SER A 206 -3.19 -1.55 -43.39
CA SER A 206 -4.02 -1.15 -44.53
C SER A 206 -4.77 0.16 -44.29
N GLY A 207 -5.01 0.56 -43.03
CA GLY A 207 -5.56 1.88 -42.70
C GLY A 207 -4.58 3.05 -42.84
N CYS A 208 -3.30 2.77 -43.13
CA CYS A 208 -2.22 3.76 -43.22
C CYS A 208 -1.76 4.04 -44.65
N THR A 209 -1.43 5.31 -44.93
CA THR A 209 -0.86 5.67 -46.24
C THR A 209 0.51 5.00 -46.47
N PRO A 210 0.92 4.70 -47.72
CA PRO A 210 2.21 4.09 -48.03
C PRO A 210 3.44 4.94 -47.69
N THR A 211 3.22 6.19 -47.27
CA THR A 211 4.26 7.13 -46.87
C THR A 211 4.47 7.19 -45.35
N SER A 212 3.61 6.53 -44.58
CA SER A 212 3.67 6.54 -43.11
C SER A 212 4.87 5.76 -42.58
N PRO A 213 5.34 6.05 -41.36
CA PRO A 213 6.28 5.19 -40.63
C PRO A 213 5.83 3.72 -40.59
N ALA A 214 4.57 3.45 -40.23
CA ALA A 214 4.05 2.07 -40.14
C ALA A 214 4.05 1.28 -41.46
N TRP A 215 4.08 1.96 -42.61
CA TRP A 215 4.21 1.29 -43.92
C TRP A 215 5.67 1.11 -44.36
N LYS A 216 6.54 2.05 -43.99
CA LYS A 216 7.98 2.03 -44.33
C LYS A 216 8.77 1.05 -43.48
N ASP A 217 8.39 0.93 -42.22
CA ASP A 217 8.99 0.05 -41.21
C ASP A 217 7.85 -0.69 -40.49
N PRO A 218 7.25 -1.72 -41.13
CA PRO A 218 6.10 -2.43 -40.61
C PRO A 218 6.47 -3.26 -39.38
N ILE A 219 5.64 -3.20 -38.34
CA ILE A 219 5.88 -3.94 -37.10
C ILE A 219 5.83 -5.45 -37.32
N ASP A 220 6.76 -6.16 -36.68
CA ASP A 220 6.74 -7.61 -36.61
C ASP A 220 5.74 -8.09 -35.54
N PHE A 221 4.76 -8.86 -35.99
CA PHE A 221 3.70 -9.46 -35.15
C PHE A 221 4.04 -10.89 -34.71
N THR A 222 5.27 -11.38 -34.91
CA THR A 222 5.69 -12.71 -34.45
C THR A 222 6.06 -12.73 -32.96
N PHE A 223 5.63 -13.79 -32.28
CA PHE A 223 5.68 -13.95 -30.82
C PHE A 223 7.09 -14.12 -30.21
N ASP A 224 8.14 -14.25 -31.02
CA ASP A 224 9.51 -14.51 -30.55
C ASP A 224 10.33 -13.21 -30.37
N VAL A 225 9.78 -12.07 -30.80
CA VAL A 225 10.48 -10.77 -30.71
C VAL A 225 9.98 -9.99 -29.50
N SER A 226 10.78 -9.98 -28.42
CA SER A 226 10.64 -8.96 -27.37
C SER A 226 10.94 -7.59 -28.00
N TRP A 227 9.94 -6.73 -28.14
CA TRP A 227 10.19 -5.35 -28.57
C TRP A 227 11.10 -4.68 -27.52
N PRO A 228 12.31 -4.22 -27.91
CA PRO A 228 13.27 -3.73 -26.94
C PRO A 228 12.72 -2.46 -26.28
N PRO A 229 12.86 -2.28 -24.96
CA PRO A 229 12.48 -1.03 -24.32
C PRO A 229 13.23 0.14 -25.00
N PRO A 230 12.61 1.34 -25.08
CA PRO A 230 13.25 2.50 -25.71
C PRO A 230 14.65 2.69 -25.14
N SER A 231 15.62 2.88 -26.04
CA SER A 231 17.04 2.90 -25.67
C SER A 231 17.28 3.88 -24.52
N PRO A 232 18.10 3.55 -23.50
CA PRO A 232 18.48 4.51 -22.45
C PRO A 232 19.15 5.78 -22.99
N ASN A 233 19.64 5.72 -24.24
CA ASN A 233 20.25 6.83 -24.98
C ASN A 233 19.31 7.46 -26.02
N ALA A 234 18.03 7.07 -26.07
CA ALA A 234 17.05 7.69 -26.96
C ALA A 234 16.90 9.18 -26.59
N PRO A 235 16.71 10.07 -27.57
CA PRO A 235 16.39 11.46 -27.29
C PRO A 235 15.14 11.57 -26.42
N LYS A 236 15.16 12.48 -25.45
CA LYS A 236 13.97 12.78 -24.65
C LYS A 236 12.93 13.48 -25.52
N THR A 237 11.66 13.08 -25.39
CA THR A 237 10.55 13.61 -26.18
C THR A 237 9.41 14.08 -25.29
N PHE A 238 8.54 14.96 -25.82
CA PHE A 238 7.27 15.33 -25.21
C PHE A 238 6.18 15.48 -26.28
N VAL A 239 4.93 15.15 -25.97
CA VAL A 239 3.80 15.34 -26.90
C VAL A 239 3.48 16.83 -27.10
N PHE A 240 3.58 17.36 -28.33
CA PHE A 240 3.08 18.70 -28.69
C PHE A 240 1.78 18.69 -29.51
N ASP A 241 1.49 17.57 -30.18
CA ASP A 241 0.25 17.33 -30.91
C ASP A 241 -0.29 15.95 -30.54
N HIS A 242 -1.19 15.92 -29.55
CA HIS A 242 -1.66 14.67 -28.94
C HIS A 242 -2.42 13.79 -29.93
N ARG A 243 -3.16 14.37 -30.89
CA ARG A 243 -3.85 13.57 -31.91
C ARG A 243 -2.87 12.79 -32.78
N LYS A 244 -1.70 13.36 -33.10
CA LYS A 244 -0.66 12.66 -33.84
C LYS A 244 0.10 11.64 -33.00
N ALA A 245 0.29 11.91 -31.71
CA ALA A 245 0.88 10.95 -30.78
C ALA A 245 0.00 9.70 -30.57
N MET A 246 -1.32 9.82 -30.73
CA MET A 246 -2.28 8.70 -30.73
C MET A 246 -2.25 7.84 -32.00
N ASP A 247 -1.57 8.26 -33.08
CA ASP A 247 -1.74 7.69 -34.42
C ASP A 247 -0.83 6.46 -34.66
N PRO A 248 -1.37 5.23 -34.78
CA PRO A 248 -0.56 4.04 -35.03
C PRO A 248 0.13 4.06 -36.39
N CYS A 249 -0.32 4.87 -37.35
CA CYS A 249 0.37 5.04 -38.62
C CYS A 249 1.68 5.83 -38.47
N LEU A 250 1.74 6.74 -37.49
CA LEU A 250 2.92 7.53 -37.15
C LEU A 250 3.79 6.84 -36.10
N HIS A 251 3.17 6.00 -35.26
CA HIS A 251 3.77 5.29 -34.12
C HIS A 251 3.42 3.79 -34.18
N PRO A 252 4.06 2.99 -35.07
CA PRO A 252 3.68 1.59 -35.29
C PRO A 252 3.76 0.68 -34.06
N HIS A 253 4.58 1.02 -33.06
CA HIS A 253 4.66 0.29 -31.78
C HIS A 253 3.29 0.16 -31.08
N LEU A 254 2.40 1.15 -31.24
CA LEU A 254 1.06 1.14 -30.64
C LEU A 254 0.26 -0.13 -30.99
N LEU A 255 0.52 -0.76 -32.14
CA LEU A 255 -0.16 -1.97 -32.62
C LEU A 255 0.13 -3.24 -31.80
N ARG A 256 1.29 -3.32 -31.11
CA ARG A 256 1.56 -4.38 -30.10
C ARG A 256 1.41 -3.87 -28.66
N GLU A 257 1.40 -2.56 -28.45
CA GLU A 257 1.46 -1.96 -27.12
C GLU A 257 0.10 -1.60 -26.52
N HIS A 258 -0.98 -1.62 -27.32
CA HIS A 258 -2.32 -1.28 -26.88
C HIS A 258 -3.31 -2.44 -27.07
N GLY A 259 -4.11 -2.73 -26.04
CA GLY A 259 -5.06 -3.85 -26.02
C GLY A 259 -6.21 -3.78 -27.04
N GLN A 260 -6.36 -2.65 -27.75
CA GLN A 260 -7.23 -2.56 -28.95
C GLN A 260 -6.72 -3.42 -30.09
N PHE A 261 -5.41 -3.43 -30.31
CA PHE A 261 -4.78 -4.00 -31.52
C PHE A 261 -4.12 -5.34 -31.22
N LEU A 262 -3.50 -5.44 -30.04
CA LEU A 262 -2.73 -6.59 -29.57
C LEU A 262 -3.45 -7.96 -29.67
N PRO A 263 -4.74 -8.12 -29.30
CA PRO A 263 -5.45 -9.41 -29.45
C PRO A 263 -5.55 -9.93 -30.89
N TRP A 264 -5.43 -9.04 -31.87
CA TRP A 264 -5.68 -9.33 -33.28
C TRP A 264 -4.41 -9.56 -34.09
N GLY A 265 -3.23 -9.44 -33.47
CA GLY A 265 -1.93 -9.54 -34.14
C GLY A 265 -1.85 -8.59 -35.33
N LYS A 266 -1.65 -9.14 -36.54
CA LYS A 266 -1.64 -8.39 -37.81
C LYS A 266 -2.87 -7.49 -38.00
N GLY A 267 -4.02 -7.86 -37.43
CA GLY A 267 -5.28 -7.13 -37.55
C GLY A 267 -6.26 -7.73 -38.55
N PRO A 268 -7.51 -7.25 -38.57
CA PRO A 268 -8.56 -7.76 -39.44
C PRO A 268 -8.30 -7.44 -40.92
N VAL A 269 -8.87 -8.24 -41.82
CA VAL A 269 -8.95 -7.88 -43.24
C VAL A 269 -9.83 -6.63 -43.36
N PRO A 270 -9.39 -5.55 -44.03
CA PRO A 270 -10.17 -4.32 -44.15
C PRO A 270 -11.51 -4.56 -44.86
N SER A 271 -12.55 -3.86 -44.44
CA SER A 271 -13.88 -4.00 -45.05
C SER A 271 -13.88 -3.58 -46.51
N HIS A 272 -14.61 -4.36 -47.34
CA HIS A 272 -14.86 -4.04 -48.74
C HIS A 272 -15.80 -2.84 -48.95
N ARG A 273 -16.48 -2.38 -47.88
CA ARG A 273 -17.38 -1.22 -47.87
C ARG A 273 -17.27 -0.48 -46.54
N MET A 274 -17.19 0.84 -46.56
CA MET A 274 -17.33 1.64 -45.34
C MET A 274 -18.78 1.59 -44.84
N VAL A 275 -18.96 1.15 -43.61
CA VAL A 275 -20.27 1.08 -42.93
C VAL A 275 -20.36 2.27 -41.97
N PRO A 276 -21.39 3.12 -42.04
CA PRO A 276 -21.60 4.25 -41.13
C PRO A 276 -22.11 3.77 -39.75
N SER A 277 -21.29 2.96 -39.09
CA SER A 277 -21.52 2.44 -37.73
C SER A 277 -21.10 3.47 -36.68
N PHE A 278 -21.73 3.40 -35.51
CA PHE A 278 -21.54 4.32 -34.41
C PHE A 278 -20.88 3.65 -33.21
N ALA A 279 -19.90 4.34 -32.62
CA ALA A 279 -19.19 3.90 -31.44
C ALA A 279 -19.07 5.03 -30.40
N TYR A 280 -18.88 4.67 -29.14
CA TYR A 280 -18.60 5.64 -28.07
C TYR A 280 -17.20 6.27 -28.23
N SER A 281 -16.25 5.55 -28.81
CA SER A 281 -14.92 6.05 -29.14
C SER A 281 -14.35 5.33 -30.36
N GLN A 282 -13.49 6.00 -31.14
CA GLN A 282 -12.74 5.43 -32.27
C GLN A 282 -11.23 5.58 -32.05
N THR A 283 -10.41 4.85 -32.80
CA THR A 283 -8.99 5.17 -33.01
C THR A 283 -8.81 5.79 -34.41
N LEU A 284 -7.63 6.34 -34.71
CA LEU A 284 -7.34 6.90 -36.04
C LEU A 284 -7.28 5.89 -37.20
N LEU A 285 -7.24 4.57 -36.93
CA LEU A 285 -7.35 3.49 -37.93
C LEU A 285 -8.79 3.05 -38.24
N HIS A 286 -9.73 3.39 -37.36
CA HIS A 286 -11.12 2.94 -37.45
C HIS A 286 -11.97 4.01 -38.16
N HIS A 287 -13.11 3.61 -38.72
CA HIS A 287 -14.03 4.52 -39.43
C HIS A 287 -15.42 4.65 -38.78
N ASP A 288 -15.57 4.10 -37.58
CA ASP A 288 -16.69 4.28 -36.67
C ASP A 288 -16.92 5.76 -36.34
N ILE A 289 -18.19 6.17 -36.31
CA ILE A 289 -18.60 7.56 -36.08
C ILE A 289 -18.71 7.81 -34.57
N THR A 290 -18.01 8.83 -34.07
CA THR A 290 -17.95 9.14 -32.62
C THR A 290 -18.98 10.17 -32.19
N ILE A 291 -19.81 9.79 -31.21
CA ILE A 291 -20.85 10.65 -30.61
C ILE A 291 -20.47 11.15 -29.22
N ALA A 292 -21.18 12.17 -28.72
CA ALA A 292 -21.12 12.54 -27.32
C ALA A 292 -22.09 11.64 -26.50
N HIS A 293 -21.59 10.92 -25.51
CA HIS A 293 -22.38 9.97 -24.71
C HIS A 293 -22.24 10.24 -23.21
N THR A 294 -23.28 9.90 -22.44
CA THR A 294 -23.40 10.22 -21.01
C THR A 294 -22.69 9.23 -20.07
N ALA A 295 -22.10 8.15 -20.60
CA ALA A 295 -21.31 7.20 -19.79
C ALA A 295 -20.18 7.89 -18.99
N SER A 296 -19.57 8.96 -19.51
CA SER A 296 -18.54 9.76 -18.81
C SER A 296 -19.10 10.67 -17.71
N TRP A 297 -20.43 10.78 -17.59
CA TRP A 297 -21.09 11.74 -16.70
C TRP A 297 -21.49 11.15 -15.35
N LEU A 298 -21.40 9.82 -15.19
CA LEU A 298 -21.66 9.13 -13.93
C LEU A 298 -20.54 9.41 -12.91
N GLY A 299 -20.85 10.24 -11.91
CA GLY A 299 -19.98 10.49 -10.75
C GLY A 299 -19.10 11.74 -10.84
N GLU A 300 -19.61 12.87 -11.30
CA GLU A 300 -18.92 14.17 -11.16
C GLU A 300 -18.88 14.61 -9.68
N LEU A 301 -17.69 14.87 -9.12
CA LEU A 301 -17.53 15.40 -7.76
C LEU A 301 -18.08 16.84 -7.66
N SER A 302 -18.89 17.10 -6.63
CA SER A 302 -19.31 18.46 -6.28
C SER A 302 -18.15 19.29 -5.68
N ASP A 303 -18.30 20.62 -5.62
CA ASP A 303 -17.32 21.52 -4.97
C ASP A 303 -17.14 21.27 -3.47
N GLU A 304 -18.12 20.66 -2.80
CA GLU A 304 -18.04 20.32 -1.38
C GLU A 304 -17.29 19.00 -1.15
N GLU A 305 -17.26 18.12 -2.17
CA GLU A 305 -16.59 16.82 -2.11
C GLU A 305 -15.16 16.85 -2.65
N ALA A 306 -14.88 17.71 -3.64
CA ALA A 306 -13.58 17.82 -4.27
C ALA A 306 -12.56 18.56 -3.37
N ILE A 307 -11.43 17.92 -3.09
CA ILE A 307 -10.38 18.50 -2.24
C ILE A 307 -9.62 19.57 -3.02
N THR A 308 -9.75 20.83 -2.58
CA THR A 308 -9.02 22.00 -3.12
C THR A 308 -7.51 21.78 -3.11
N TRP A 309 -6.80 22.32 -4.11
CA TRP A 309 -5.36 22.09 -4.34
C TRP A 309 -4.48 22.24 -3.09
N GLU A 310 -4.73 23.28 -2.30
CA GLU A 310 -3.99 23.64 -1.10
C GLU A 310 -4.19 22.66 0.06
N LYS A 311 -5.24 21.82 0.01
CA LYS A 311 -5.58 20.79 1.01
C LYS A 311 -5.18 19.38 0.56
N LYS A 312 -4.62 19.20 -0.64
CA LYS A 312 -4.22 17.89 -1.17
C LYS A 312 -2.99 17.36 -0.44
N THR A 313 -3.16 16.22 0.24
CA THR A 313 -2.15 15.69 1.19
C THR A 313 -1.10 14.80 0.54
N ASP A 314 -1.30 14.32 -0.69
CA ASP A 314 -0.33 13.51 -1.43
C ASP A 314 0.17 14.22 -2.70
N ASP A 315 1.46 14.07 -2.99
CA ASP A 315 2.18 14.66 -4.14
C ASP A 315 2.80 13.61 -5.08
N ARG A 316 2.42 12.34 -4.93
CA ARG A 316 2.69 11.26 -5.89
C ARG A 316 1.69 11.28 -7.06
N LEU A 317 2.10 10.70 -8.18
CA LEU A 317 1.22 10.41 -9.33
C LEU A 317 0.36 9.20 -9.02
N HIS A 318 -0.95 9.41 -8.96
CA HIS A 318 -1.92 8.39 -8.59
C HIS A 318 -2.48 7.59 -9.76
N TRP A 319 -2.62 6.28 -9.58
CA TRP A 319 -3.59 5.47 -10.31
C TRP A 319 -4.07 4.28 -9.48
N ARG A 320 -5.38 4.00 -9.54
CA ARG A 320 -5.98 2.75 -9.09
C ARG A 320 -7.05 2.31 -10.09
N GLY A 321 -6.93 1.09 -10.59
CA GLY A 321 -7.88 0.50 -11.54
C GLY A 321 -7.73 -1.01 -11.64
N ARG A 322 -8.65 -1.65 -12.37
CA ARG A 322 -8.61 -3.10 -12.61
C ARG A 322 -7.70 -3.44 -13.80
N THR A 323 -7.40 -4.72 -13.97
CA THR A 323 -6.65 -5.32 -15.08
C THR A 323 -7.34 -5.21 -16.45
N THR A 324 -8.40 -4.41 -16.58
CA THR A 324 -9.15 -4.26 -17.84
C THR A 324 -8.35 -3.53 -18.91
N GLY A 325 -8.65 -3.79 -20.18
CA GLY A 325 -7.98 -3.18 -21.33
C GLY A 325 -7.54 -4.14 -22.41
N VAL A 326 -7.49 -5.44 -22.08
CA VAL A 326 -7.25 -6.55 -22.99
C VAL A 326 -7.88 -7.80 -22.35
N PRO A 327 -8.37 -8.80 -23.09
CA PRO A 327 -8.63 -10.12 -22.52
C PRO A 327 -7.29 -10.78 -22.12
N LEU A 328 -7.26 -11.45 -20.97
CA LEU A 328 -6.03 -11.96 -20.34
C LEU A 328 -6.06 -13.50 -20.35
N VAL A 329 -5.84 -14.07 -21.54
CA VAL A 329 -5.92 -15.53 -21.78
C VAL A 329 -4.54 -16.13 -22.09
N GLN A 330 -4.34 -17.41 -21.80
CA GLN A 330 -3.01 -18.06 -21.84
C GLN A 330 -2.26 -17.96 -23.18
N HIS A 331 -2.99 -17.87 -24.30
CA HIS A 331 -2.42 -17.89 -25.65
C HIS A 331 -2.24 -16.48 -26.26
N MET A 332 -2.40 -15.42 -25.48
CA MET A 332 -2.21 -14.03 -25.93
C MET A 332 -1.05 -13.35 -25.23
N GLU A 333 -0.45 -12.39 -25.95
CA GLU A 333 0.69 -11.56 -25.53
C GLU A 333 0.29 -10.43 -24.55
N TRP A 334 -0.60 -10.71 -23.60
CA TRP A 334 -1.20 -9.71 -22.71
C TRP A 334 -0.19 -8.88 -21.90
N GLN A 335 1.04 -9.36 -21.74
CA GLN A 335 2.16 -8.66 -21.10
C GLN A 335 2.47 -7.32 -21.77
N PHE A 336 2.23 -7.21 -23.09
CA PHE A 336 2.47 -5.98 -23.86
C PHE A 336 1.31 -4.98 -23.81
N SER A 337 0.18 -5.32 -23.18
CA SER A 337 -0.95 -4.39 -23.06
C SER A 337 -0.64 -3.17 -22.18
N HIS A 338 -1.17 -2.01 -22.54
CA HIS A 338 -0.85 -0.72 -21.92
C HIS A 338 -0.93 -0.71 -20.38
N ARG A 339 -1.91 -1.39 -19.74
CA ARG A 339 -1.99 -1.46 -18.26
C ARG A 339 -0.99 -2.43 -17.64
N ILE A 340 -0.75 -3.58 -18.28
CA ILE A 340 0.23 -4.54 -17.78
C ILE A 340 1.64 -3.97 -17.90
N ARG A 341 1.96 -3.30 -19.02
CA ARG A 341 3.23 -2.56 -19.17
C ARG A 341 3.39 -1.42 -18.18
N MET A 342 2.30 -0.69 -17.85
CA MET A 342 2.33 0.32 -16.80
C MET A 342 2.72 -0.31 -15.45
N MET A 343 2.11 -1.45 -15.09
CA MET A 343 2.46 -2.15 -13.85
C MET A 343 3.87 -2.75 -13.88
N ASP A 344 4.36 -3.25 -15.02
CA ASP A 344 5.75 -3.69 -15.17
C ASP A 344 6.76 -2.55 -15.06
N TRP A 345 6.41 -1.38 -15.58
CA TRP A 345 7.21 -0.17 -15.49
C TRP A 345 7.32 0.36 -14.05
N VAL A 346 6.30 0.12 -13.20
CA VAL A 346 6.28 0.44 -11.76
C VAL A 346 6.93 -0.65 -10.91
N GLU A 347 6.44 -1.89 -10.98
CA GLU A 347 6.77 -2.97 -10.04
C GLU A 347 7.98 -3.80 -10.48
N LYS A 348 7.94 -4.44 -11.66
CA LYS A 348 9.03 -5.31 -12.12
C LYS A 348 10.32 -4.54 -12.40
N GLY A 349 10.20 -3.28 -12.83
CA GLY A 349 11.34 -2.40 -13.07
C GLY A 349 11.98 -1.81 -11.81
N MET A 350 11.50 -2.07 -10.60
CA MET A 350 11.91 -1.32 -9.40
C MET A 350 13.43 -1.39 -9.12
N ASP A 351 14.08 -2.52 -9.42
CA ASP A 351 15.53 -2.73 -9.22
C ASP A 351 16.40 -2.07 -10.32
N SER A 352 15.80 -1.40 -11.30
CA SER A 352 16.49 -0.77 -12.44
C SER A 352 16.60 0.76 -12.32
N ASN A 353 17.44 1.38 -13.16
CA ASN A 353 17.52 2.83 -13.27
C ASN A 353 16.57 3.38 -14.35
N VAL A 354 16.15 4.63 -14.18
CA VAL A 354 15.50 5.44 -15.21
C VAL A 354 16.29 6.74 -15.41
N THR A 355 16.42 7.18 -16.66
CA THR A 355 17.00 8.50 -16.97
C THR A 355 15.90 9.55 -16.86
N ILE A 356 16.09 10.59 -16.06
CA ILE A 356 15.13 11.71 -15.89
C ILE A 356 15.76 13.06 -16.20
N LEU A 357 14.97 14.00 -16.71
CA LEU A 357 15.35 15.41 -16.79
C LEU A 357 15.21 16.06 -15.41
N SER A 358 16.25 16.77 -14.96
CA SER A 358 16.21 17.50 -13.69
C SER A 358 15.21 18.66 -13.77
N PRO A 359 14.43 18.95 -12.70
CA PRO A 359 13.47 20.06 -12.72
C PRO A 359 14.22 21.40 -12.68
N PRO A 360 13.96 22.31 -13.64
CA PRO A 360 14.69 23.56 -13.76
C PRO A 360 14.27 24.57 -12.68
N ARG A 361 15.20 25.41 -12.22
CA ARG A 361 14.96 26.45 -11.21
C ARG A 361 14.27 27.68 -11.80
N SER A 362 14.36 27.88 -13.11
CA SER A 362 13.74 29.00 -13.82
C SER A 362 13.44 28.66 -15.29
N SER A 363 12.66 29.51 -15.95
CA SER A 363 12.30 29.39 -17.38
C SER A 363 13.47 29.59 -18.35
N GLU A 364 14.64 29.99 -17.86
CA GLU A 364 15.86 30.27 -18.63
C GLU A 364 16.95 29.21 -18.41
N GLU A 365 16.81 28.34 -17.41
CA GLU A 365 17.77 27.28 -17.12
C GLU A 365 17.70 26.18 -18.19
N ARG A 366 18.87 25.78 -18.71
CA ARG A 366 18.99 24.73 -19.72
C ARG A 366 18.57 23.39 -19.12
N VAL A 367 17.94 22.54 -19.93
CA VAL A 367 17.57 21.17 -19.54
C VAL A 367 18.80 20.35 -19.09
N GLY A 368 19.92 20.51 -19.78
CA GLY A 368 21.10 19.66 -19.57
C GLY A 368 20.86 18.23 -20.06
N LYS A 369 21.73 17.30 -19.62
CA LYS A 369 21.56 15.87 -19.89
C LYS A 369 20.73 15.23 -18.78
N GLY A 370 19.93 14.23 -19.14
CA GLY A 370 19.19 13.46 -18.15
C GLY A 370 20.10 12.71 -17.17
N GLU A 371 19.67 12.65 -15.91
CA GLU A 371 20.34 11.99 -14.79
C GLU A 371 19.80 10.55 -14.63
N SER A 372 20.68 9.58 -14.39
CA SER A 372 20.26 8.19 -14.15
C SER A 372 19.96 7.99 -12.66
N VAL A 373 18.70 7.67 -12.34
CA VAL A 373 18.23 7.50 -10.96
C VAL A 373 17.63 6.10 -10.74
N GLY A 374 17.85 5.52 -9.56
CA GLY A 374 17.31 4.20 -9.22
C GLY A 374 15.80 4.24 -8.97
N LYS A 375 15.03 3.39 -9.66
CA LYS A 375 13.56 3.32 -9.51
C LYS A 375 13.15 2.94 -8.09
N ALA A 376 13.88 2.07 -7.38
CA ALA A 376 13.63 1.73 -5.98
C ALA A 376 13.59 2.95 -5.03
N ARG A 377 14.26 4.05 -5.39
CA ARG A 377 14.27 5.30 -4.60
C ARG A 377 13.25 6.32 -5.11
N TYR A 378 13.04 6.38 -6.43
CA TYR A 378 12.09 7.31 -7.05
C TYR A 378 10.64 6.81 -7.06
N GLY A 379 10.39 5.57 -7.49
CA GLY A 379 9.07 4.94 -7.59
C GLY A 379 8.20 5.15 -6.35
N PRO A 380 8.61 4.66 -5.17
CA PRO A 380 7.81 4.80 -3.95
C PRO A 380 7.58 6.27 -3.52
N THR A 381 8.53 7.17 -3.81
CA THR A 381 8.46 8.60 -3.46
C THR A 381 7.58 9.42 -4.41
N MET A 382 7.35 8.92 -5.63
CA MET A 382 6.79 9.70 -6.74
C MET A 382 5.52 9.10 -7.33
N LEU A 383 5.26 7.80 -7.14
CA LEU A 383 4.16 7.06 -7.74
C LEU A 383 3.28 6.41 -6.66
N ASP A 384 1.98 6.37 -6.94
CA ASP A 384 1.00 5.55 -6.22
C ASP A 384 0.09 4.86 -7.23
N ILE A 385 0.66 3.89 -7.93
CA ILE A 385 0.06 3.16 -9.05
C ILE A 385 -0.01 1.69 -8.67
N ALA A 386 -1.22 1.12 -8.60
CA ALA A 386 -1.44 -0.30 -8.34
C ALA A 386 -2.76 -0.80 -8.94
N PHE A 387 -2.86 -2.11 -9.15
CA PHE A 387 -4.16 -2.72 -9.45
C PHE A 387 -5.07 -2.71 -8.21
N SER A 388 -6.39 -2.63 -8.46
CA SER A 388 -7.43 -2.58 -7.42
C SER A 388 -8.39 -3.76 -7.50
N ASP A 389 -8.83 -4.27 -6.34
CA ASP A 389 -9.68 -5.47 -6.19
C ASP A 389 -8.94 -6.74 -6.67
N ASP A 390 -9.67 -7.80 -7.05
CA ASP A 390 -9.10 -8.97 -7.75
C ASP A 390 -8.86 -8.69 -9.26
N PRO A 391 -7.94 -9.42 -9.92
CA PRO A 391 -7.82 -9.40 -11.37
C PRO A 391 -9.13 -9.89 -12.03
N GLY A 392 -9.49 -9.26 -13.15
CA GLY A 392 -10.65 -9.60 -13.97
C GLY A 392 -10.33 -9.58 -15.46
N GLN A 393 -11.26 -10.10 -16.28
CA GLN A 393 -11.06 -10.39 -17.72
C GLN A 393 -9.93 -11.40 -18.00
N CYS A 394 -9.58 -12.26 -17.03
CA CYS A 394 -8.56 -13.31 -17.15
C CYS A 394 -9.13 -14.72 -17.10
N ASP A 395 -8.45 -15.65 -17.78
CA ASP A 395 -8.59 -17.09 -17.50
C ASP A 395 -8.18 -17.35 -16.04
N PRO A 396 -8.79 -18.33 -15.33
CA PRO A 396 -8.49 -18.59 -13.91
C PRO A 396 -6.99 -18.76 -13.61
N ASP A 397 -6.27 -19.49 -14.46
CA ASP A 397 -4.82 -19.70 -14.31
C ASP A 397 -4.03 -18.40 -14.46
N VAL A 398 -4.43 -17.53 -15.40
CA VAL A 398 -3.81 -16.21 -15.63
C VAL A 398 -4.16 -15.26 -14.48
N CYS A 399 -5.38 -15.30 -13.94
CA CYS A 399 -5.74 -14.54 -12.73
C CYS A 399 -4.84 -14.91 -11.55
N GLU A 400 -4.60 -16.20 -11.33
CA GLU A 400 -3.73 -16.71 -10.26
C GLU A 400 -2.23 -16.52 -10.55
N GLU A 401 -1.83 -16.34 -11.81
CA GLU A 401 -0.48 -15.86 -12.17
C GLU A 401 -0.33 -14.37 -11.84
N LEU A 402 -1.29 -13.53 -12.25
CA LEU A 402 -1.30 -12.09 -11.99
C LEU A 402 -1.22 -11.76 -10.50
N LYS A 403 -1.96 -12.48 -9.64
CA LYS A 403 -1.90 -12.34 -8.17
C LYS A 403 -0.53 -12.66 -7.56
N LYS A 404 0.28 -13.49 -8.22
CA LYS A 404 1.66 -13.80 -7.81
C LYS A 404 2.63 -12.74 -8.31
N MET A 405 2.39 -12.21 -9.51
CA MET A 405 3.26 -11.21 -10.14
C MET A 405 3.10 -9.79 -9.57
N TYR A 406 1.88 -9.33 -9.32
CA TYR A 406 1.60 -7.93 -8.98
C TYR A 406 0.96 -7.73 -7.60
N GLU A 407 1.09 -6.54 -7.03
CA GLU A 407 0.44 -6.15 -5.78
C GLU A 407 -0.97 -5.59 -6.06
N PHE A 408 -1.98 -6.36 -5.67
CA PHE A 408 -3.38 -5.93 -5.72
C PHE A 408 -3.77 -5.26 -4.41
N THR A 409 -4.48 -4.14 -4.52
CA THR A 409 -4.80 -3.23 -3.41
C THR A 409 -6.30 -2.96 -3.33
N ARG A 410 -6.77 -2.33 -2.25
CA ARG A 410 -8.19 -1.96 -2.16
C ARG A 410 -8.54 -0.85 -3.15
N ARG A 411 -9.74 -0.91 -3.76
CA ARG A 411 -10.27 0.21 -4.54
C ARG A 411 -10.51 1.43 -3.65
N GLN A 412 -10.08 2.60 -4.15
CA GLN A 412 -10.28 3.89 -3.50
C GLN A 412 -11.51 4.62 -4.05
N SER A 413 -12.25 5.30 -3.19
CA SER A 413 -13.35 6.21 -3.56
C SER A 413 -12.82 7.47 -4.26
N GLN A 414 -13.67 8.17 -5.01
CA GLN A 414 -13.30 9.43 -5.68
C GLN A 414 -12.77 10.48 -4.70
N LYS A 415 -13.31 10.53 -3.47
CA LYS A 415 -12.86 11.43 -2.40
C LYS A 415 -11.45 11.09 -1.90
N GLU A 416 -11.08 9.82 -1.86
CA GLU A 416 -9.71 9.40 -1.55
C GLU A 416 -8.75 9.74 -2.70
N GLN A 417 -9.13 9.44 -3.94
CA GLN A 417 -8.35 9.78 -5.15
C GLN A 417 -8.19 11.31 -5.31
N SER A 418 -9.15 12.12 -4.85
CA SER A 418 -9.03 13.58 -4.88
C SER A 418 -7.99 14.16 -3.90
N ARG A 419 -7.37 13.35 -3.02
CA ARG A 419 -6.28 13.79 -2.13
C ARG A 419 -4.96 14.06 -2.86
N TYR A 420 -4.79 13.48 -4.05
CA TYR A 420 -3.56 13.56 -4.84
C TYR A 420 -3.56 14.83 -5.71
N LYS A 421 -2.39 15.47 -5.83
CA LYS A 421 -2.16 16.60 -6.75
C LYS A 421 -2.05 16.17 -8.21
N TYR A 422 -1.60 14.94 -8.45
CA TYR A 422 -1.30 14.40 -9.78
C TYR A 422 -2.04 13.07 -9.94
N ILE A 423 -2.84 12.93 -11.00
CA ILE A 423 -3.57 11.67 -11.29
C ILE A 423 -3.32 11.27 -12.73
N PHE A 424 -3.07 9.98 -12.95
CA PHE A 424 -2.93 9.39 -14.28
C PHE A 424 -4.29 8.89 -14.80
N ASP A 425 -4.57 9.24 -16.05
CA ASP A 425 -5.67 8.74 -16.84
C ASP A 425 -5.10 7.89 -17.99
N VAL A 426 -5.46 6.61 -17.98
CA VAL A 426 -5.08 5.63 -19.00
C VAL A 426 -6.32 4.86 -19.41
N ASP A 427 -6.36 4.50 -20.68
CA ASP A 427 -7.42 3.74 -21.33
C ASP A 427 -7.81 2.46 -20.59
N GLY A 428 -9.03 1.99 -20.86
CA GLY A 428 -9.54 0.68 -20.47
C GLY A 428 -9.66 -0.22 -21.69
N ASN A 429 -10.76 -0.96 -21.80
CA ASN A 429 -11.06 -1.73 -23.03
C ASN A 429 -11.02 -0.78 -24.23
N ALA A 430 -11.72 0.35 -24.10
CA ALA A 430 -11.58 1.53 -24.95
C ALA A 430 -11.09 2.75 -24.14
N TRP A 431 -11.69 3.92 -24.35
CA TRP A 431 -11.41 5.16 -23.62
C TRP A 431 -11.60 5.08 -22.08
N SER A 432 -11.13 6.09 -21.34
CA SER A 432 -11.29 6.16 -19.88
C SER A 432 -12.58 6.86 -19.43
N GLY A 433 -13.55 6.05 -18.98
CA GLY A 433 -14.80 6.47 -18.32
C GLY A 433 -14.67 7.49 -17.18
N ARG A 434 -13.46 7.66 -16.62
CA ARG A 434 -13.20 8.49 -15.44
C ARG A 434 -12.84 9.94 -15.76
N PHE A 435 -12.42 10.22 -16.99
CA PHE A 435 -11.68 11.46 -17.29
C PHE A 435 -12.43 12.75 -16.90
N LYS A 436 -13.76 12.79 -17.07
CA LYS A 436 -14.56 13.97 -16.69
C LYS A 436 -14.48 14.31 -15.19
N TRP A 437 -14.70 13.33 -14.30
CA TRP A 437 -14.68 13.58 -12.85
C TRP A 437 -13.25 13.76 -12.33
N LEU A 438 -12.26 13.17 -13.02
CA LEU A 438 -10.85 13.44 -12.77
C LEU A 438 -10.55 14.94 -13.00
N LEU A 439 -11.01 15.53 -14.11
CA LEU A 439 -10.90 16.98 -14.33
C LEU A 439 -11.60 17.81 -13.24
N SER A 440 -12.74 17.38 -12.67
CA SER A 440 -13.41 18.12 -11.59
C SER A 440 -12.74 17.97 -10.21
N SER A 441 -11.79 17.04 -10.04
CA SER A 441 -11.13 16.73 -8.76
C SER A 441 -10.10 17.76 -8.26
N HIS A 442 -9.93 18.89 -8.96
CA HIS A 442 -8.83 19.86 -8.79
C HIS A 442 -7.41 19.27 -8.94
N ALA A 443 -7.22 18.03 -9.43
CA ALA A 443 -5.89 17.47 -9.68
C ALA A 443 -5.37 17.84 -11.08
N LEU A 444 -4.04 17.84 -11.25
CA LEU A 444 -3.42 17.87 -12.57
C LEU A 444 -3.53 16.46 -13.17
N ILE A 445 -4.23 16.35 -14.31
CA ILE A 445 -4.44 15.07 -14.98
C ILE A 445 -3.39 14.86 -16.06
N PHE A 446 -2.69 13.74 -15.98
CA PHE A 446 -1.81 13.22 -17.01
C PHE A 446 -2.60 12.19 -17.81
N LYS A 447 -2.81 12.38 -19.12
CA LYS A 447 -3.64 11.48 -19.95
C LYS A 447 -2.81 10.82 -21.04
N SER A 448 -2.77 9.50 -21.01
CA SER A 448 -2.29 8.63 -22.08
C SER A 448 -3.50 7.93 -22.70
N THR A 449 -3.71 8.10 -24.01
CA THR A 449 -4.80 7.43 -24.73
C THR A 449 -4.43 7.19 -26.19
N ILE A 450 -5.11 6.26 -26.86
CA ILE A 450 -5.12 6.15 -28.33
C ILE A 450 -6.45 6.59 -28.96
N TYR A 451 -7.44 6.97 -28.15
CA TYR A 451 -8.80 7.26 -28.62
C TYR A 451 -9.06 8.77 -28.70
N PRO A 452 -9.27 9.32 -29.91
CA PRO A 452 -9.96 10.58 -30.08
C PRO A 452 -11.41 10.52 -29.58
N GLU A 453 -11.63 10.95 -28.34
CA GLU A 453 -12.95 11.16 -27.77
C GLU A 453 -13.63 12.41 -28.38
N TRP A 454 -14.97 12.51 -28.30
CA TRP A 454 -15.77 13.58 -28.95
C TRP A 454 -15.35 15.02 -28.59
N PHE A 455 -14.72 15.21 -27.43
CA PHE A 455 -14.21 16.51 -26.96
C PHE A 455 -12.76 16.80 -27.38
N THR A 456 -12.07 15.91 -28.10
CA THR A 456 -10.62 16.03 -28.37
C THR A 456 -10.24 17.33 -29.08
N ASP A 457 -11.06 17.83 -30.02
CA ASP A 457 -10.81 19.13 -30.67
C ASP A 457 -11.23 20.33 -29.78
N ARG A 458 -12.06 20.09 -28.77
CA ARG A 458 -12.66 21.10 -27.89
C ARG A 458 -11.78 21.38 -26.65
N LEU A 459 -11.01 20.37 -26.23
CA LEU A 459 -10.06 20.41 -25.12
C LEU A 459 -8.64 20.71 -25.61
N MET A 460 -7.84 21.48 -24.85
CA MET A 460 -6.47 21.83 -25.23
C MET A 460 -5.42 21.16 -24.30
N PRO A 461 -4.53 20.30 -24.82
CA PRO A 461 -3.38 19.77 -24.07
C PRO A 461 -2.43 20.89 -23.63
N TRP A 462 -1.74 20.70 -22.49
CA TRP A 462 -0.91 21.71 -21.81
C TRP A 462 -1.66 22.94 -21.26
N VAL A 463 -2.98 23.02 -21.44
CA VAL A 463 -3.85 24.02 -20.80
C VAL A 463 -4.82 23.38 -19.81
N HIS A 464 -5.35 22.19 -20.13
CA HIS A 464 -6.39 21.53 -19.32
C HIS A 464 -5.94 20.18 -18.74
N TYR A 465 -4.93 19.56 -19.35
CA TYR A 465 -4.32 18.28 -18.94
C TYR A 465 -2.94 18.14 -19.58
N ILE A 466 -2.12 17.22 -19.07
CA ILE A 466 -0.81 16.88 -19.64
C ILE A 466 -0.95 15.67 -20.56
N PRO A 467 -0.67 15.78 -21.87
CA PRO A 467 -0.63 14.63 -22.77
C PRO A 467 0.64 13.79 -22.51
N ILE A 468 0.50 12.47 -22.53
CA ILE A 468 1.58 11.51 -22.23
C ILE A 468 1.60 10.42 -23.32
N GLN A 469 2.80 9.97 -23.69
CA GLN A 469 2.98 8.89 -24.68
C GLN A 469 2.51 7.54 -24.11
N VAL A 470 1.99 6.68 -24.98
CA VAL A 470 1.41 5.37 -24.60
C VAL A 470 2.48 4.36 -24.14
N ASP A 471 3.74 4.61 -24.47
CA ASP A 471 4.92 3.90 -23.94
C ASP A 471 5.39 4.44 -22.57
N TYR A 472 4.76 5.51 -22.07
CA TYR A 472 5.05 6.23 -20.83
C TYR A 472 6.47 6.81 -20.74
N SER A 473 7.16 6.97 -21.87
CA SER A 473 8.57 7.41 -21.93
C SER A 473 8.79 8.82 -21.38
N ASP A 474 7.80 9.71 -21.52
CA ASP A 474 7.82 11.10 -21.05
C ASP A 474 7.14 11.33 -19.69
N LEU A 475 6.54 10.30 -19.11
CA LEU A 475 5.78 10.41 -17.85
C LEU A 475 6.64 10.81 -16.66
N TRP A 476 7.86 10.25 -16.56
CA TRP A 476 8.81 10.63 -15.50
C TRP A 476 9.24 12.09 -15.62
N ASP A 477 9.61 12.54 -16.81
CA ASP A 477 10.13 13.90 -17.03
C ASP A 477 9.03 14.96 -16.81
N ALA A 478 7.82 14.67 -17.30
CA ALA A 478 6.66 15.53 -17.07
C ALA A 478 6.27 15.59 -15.58
N LEU A 479 6.25 14.46 -14.87
CA LEU A 479 5.96 14.43 -13.44
C LEU A 479 7.02 15.19 -12.63
N VAL A 480 8.30 14.93 -12.88
CA VAL A 480 9.42 15.59 -12.18
C VAL A 480 9.39 17.11 -12.40
N PHE A 481 9.08 17.58 -13.61
CA PHE A 481 8.90 19.01 -13.90
C PHE A 481 7.83 19.65 -12.98
N PHE A 482 6.63 19.07 -12.88
CA PHE A 482 5.57 19.67 -12.06
C PHE A 482 5.79 19.46 -10.55
N ARG A 483 6.22 18.27 -10.13
CA ARG A 483 6.36 17.85 -8.73
C ARG A 483 7.63 18.35 -8.06
N GLY A 484 8.69 18.59 -8.83
CA GLY A 484 10.06 18.78 -8.33
C GLY A 484 10.79 17.46 -8.10
N ASP A 485 11.98 17.54 -7.51
CA ASP A 485 12.82 16.38 -7.22
C ASP A 485 12.27 15.52 -6.06
N LEU A 486 13.04 14.53 -5.55
CA LEU A 486 12.61 13.71 -4.40
C LEU A 486 12.22 14.54 -3.16
N LYS A 487 12.93 15.64 -2.89
CA LYS A 487 12.66 16.58 -1.80
C LYS A 487 11.54 17.56 -2.14
N GLY A 488 11.04 17.57 -3.37
CA GLY A 488 10.05 18.52 -3.90
C GLY A 488 10.68 19.87 -4.26
N ASP A 489 12.00 19.93 -4.38
CA ASP A 489 12.74 21.14 -4.75
C ASP A 489 12.58 21.42 -6.25
N ASN A 490 12.61 22.70 -6.63
CA ASN A 490 12.39 23.20 -8.00
C ASN A 490 11.07 22.77 -8.65
N ASN A 491 10.03 22.50 -7.85
CA ASN A 491 8.71 22.19 -8.38
C ASN A 491 8.09 23.35 -9.18
N HIS A 492 7.17 23.01 -10.08
CA HIS A 492 6.36 23.98 -10.81
C HIS A 492 4.88 23.88 -10.42
N GLU A 493 4.63 23.86 -9.11
CA GLU A 493 3.30 23.63 -8.54
C GLU A 493 2.27 24.68 -9.00
N ASP A 494 2.68 25.93 -9.23
CA ASP A 494 1.80 26.98 -9.75
C ASP A 494 1.32 26.72 -11.19
N LEU A 495 2.17 26.14 -12.06
CA LEU A 495 1.77 25.73 -13.40
C LEU A 495 0.84 24.51 -13.35
N ALA A 496 1.15 23.54 -12.49
CA ALA A 496 0.31 22.38 -12.26
C ALA A 496 -1.10 22.78 -11.78
N ARG A 497 -1.15 23.68 -10.80
CA ARG A 497 -2.38 24.28 -10.27
C ARG A 497 -3.16 25.03 -11.36
N LYS A 498 -2.49 25.87 -12.15
CA LYS A 498 -3.13 26.62 -13.27
C LYS A 498 -3.82 25.68 -14.26
N ILE A 499 -3.14 24.60 -14.67
CA ILE A 499 -3.67 23.61 -15.62
C ILE A 499 -4.81 22.80 -14.99
N ALA A 500 -4.68 22.38 -13.73
CA ALA A 500 -5.72 21.64 -13.00
C ALA A 500 -7.03 22.45 -12.87
N PHE A 501 -6.93 23.73 -12.50
CA PHE A 501 -8.09 24.62 -12.42
C PHE A 501 -8.72 24.89 -13.79
N ALA A 502 -7.91 25.12 -14.82
CA ALA A 502 -8.41 25.27 -16.18
C ALA A 502 -9.14 23.99 -16.66
N GLY A 503 -8.62 22.80 -16.37
CA GLY A 503 -9.27 21.51 -16.66
C GLY A 503 -10.63 21.34 -15.98
N ARG A 504 -10.72 21.67 -14.69
CA ARG A 504 -11.99 21.70 -13.93
C ARG A 504 -12.99 22.68 -14.55
N ASP A 505 -12.57 23.91 -14.77
CA ASP A 505 -13.43 24.96 -15.28
C ASP A 505 -13.90 24.64 -16.70
N TRP A 506 -13.05 23.98 -17.51
CA TRP A 506 -13.43 23.47 -18.82
C TRP A 506 -14.49 22.36 -18.73
N SER A 507 -14.31 21.39 -17.84
CA SER A 507 -15.28 20.30 -17.61
C SER A 507 -16.67 20.83 -17.26
N ARG A 508 -16.74 21.92 -16.49
CA ARG A 508 -18.01 22.56 -16.10
C ARG A 508 -18.60 23.50 -17.14
N THR A 509 -17.76 24.11 -17.97
CA THR A 509 -18.20 25.15 -18.94
C THR A 509 -18.53 24.57 -20.31
N PHE A 510 -17.84 23.50 -20.74
CA PHE A 510 -17.93 22.96 -22.10
C PHE A 510 -18.32 21.47 -22.17
N TRP A 511 -18.44 20.77 -21.04
CA TRP A 511 -18.88 19.36 -20.96
C TRP A 511 -20.22 19.24 -20.21
N ARG A 512 -21.16 20.18 -20.40
CA ARG A 512 -22.50 20.10 -19.80
C ARG A 512 -23.43 19.19 -20.63
N LYS A 513 -24.61 18.83 -20.10
CA LYS A 513 -25.65 18.13 -20.87
C LYS A 513 -25.92 18.88 -22.19
N GLU A 514 -26.07 20.19 -22.08
CA GLU A 514 -26.39 21.09 -23.20
C GLU A 514 -25.30 21.13 -24.27
N ASP A 515 -24.01 21.09 -23.89
CA ASP A 515 -22.92 21.04 -24.86
C ASP A 515 -22.91 19.70 -25.62
N MET A 516 -23.24 18.59 -24.95
CA MET A 516 -23.35 17.26 -25.54
C MET A 516 -24.61 17.13 -26.42
N THR A 517 -25.75 17.66 -25.97
CA THR A 517 -26.97 17.77 -26.78
C THR A 517 -26.70 18.63 -28.02
N ALA A 518 -25.99 19.75 -27.91
CA ALA A 518 -25.59 20.56 -29.06
C ALA A 518 -24.61 19.83 -29.99
N TYR A 519 -23.74 18.96 -29.47
CA TYR A 519 -22.87 18.07 -30.26
C TYR A 519 -23.69 17.07 -31.08
N ASN A 520 -24.56 16.30 -30.43
CA ASN A 520 -25.36 15.29 -31.10
C ASN A 520 -26.49 15.89 -31.97
N TYR A 521 -27.04 17.05 -31.63
CA TYR A 521 -27.98 17.76 -32.49
C TYR A 521 -27.29 18.20 -33.79
N ARG A 522 -26.08 18.77 -33.70
CA ARG A 522 -25.27 19.08 -34.88
C ARG A 522 -24.98 17.85 -35.73
N PHE A 523 -24.77 16.71 -35.07
CA PHE A 523 -24.64 15.43 -35.75
C PHE A 523 -25.92 15.07 -36.53
N CYS A 524 -27.06 14.94 -35.84
CA CYS A 524 -28.34 14.49 -36.40
C CYS A 524 -28.90 15.33 -37.56
N VAL A 525 -28.60 16.63 -37.65
CA VAL A 525 -29.06 17.47 -38.79
C VAL A 525 -28.25 17.26 -40.07
N ASN A 526 -27.13 16.54 -40.06
CA ASN A 526 -26.34 16.32 -41.27
C ASN A 526 -27.08 15.44 -42.30
N ARG A 527 -26.91 15.77 -43.59
CA ARG A 527 -27.61 15.08 -44.70
C ARG A 527 -27.31 13.58 -44.83
N VAL A 528 -26.19 13.10 -44.27
CA VAL A 528 -25.80 11.68 -44.27
C VAL A 528 -26.88 10.79 -43.63
N LEU A 529 -27.56 11.31 -42.60
CA LEU A 529 -28.53 10.57 -41.78
C LEU A 529 -29.97 10.72 -42.27
N SER A 530 -30.31 11.87 -42.83
CA SER A 530 -31.66 12.22 -43.30
C SER A 530 -31.98 11.68 -44.70
N VAL A 531 -31.02 11.01 -45.33
CA VAL A 531 -31.16 10.30 -46.62
C VAL A 531 -31.84 8.94 -46.47
N ILE A 532 -31.82 8.34 -45.28
CA ILE A 532 -32.12 6.91 -45.05
C ILE A 532 -33.62 6.56 -45.15
N LEU A 533 -34.51 7.55 -45.30
CA LEU A 533 -35.98 7.36 -45.31
C LEU A 533 -36.67 7.89 -46.59
N ALA A 534 -35.93 8.21 -47.64
CA ALA A 534 -36.48 8.91 -48.81
C ALA A 534 -37.29 8.04 -49.80
N ASP A 535 -37.17 6.71 -49.79
CA ASP A 535 -37.74 5.81 -50.81
C ASP A 535 -38.56 4.64 -50.25
N PHE A 536 -39.71 4.93 -49.62
CA PHE A 536 -40.77 3.91 -49.39
C PHE A 536 -42.22 4.44 -49.54
N SER A 537 -42.43 5.59 -50.20
CA SER A 537 -43.78 6.19 -50.36
C SER A 537 -44.38 6.12 -51.78
N THR A 538 -43.84 5.31 -52.70
CA THR A 538 -44.32 5.21 -54.10
C THR A 538 -44.54 3.79 -54.60
N SER A 539 -45.30 2.97 -53.86
CA SER A 539 -45.83 1.70 -54.38
C SER A 539 -47.09 1.20 -53.68
N CYS A 540 -48.23 1.89 -53.89
CA CYS A 540 -49.55 1.24 -53.72
C CYS A 540 -50.68 1.97 -54.48
N LEU A 541 -50.73 1.80 -55.82
CA LEU A 541 -51.85 2.24 -56.65
C LEU A 541 -52.39 1.09 -57.51
N SER A 542 -52.61 -0.07 -56.87
CA SER A 542 -53.36 -1.19 -57.45
C SER A 542 -53.80 -2.18 -56.37
N LEU A 543 -55.05 -2.06 -55.89
CA LEU A 543 -56.01 -3.19 -55.70
C LEU A 543 -57.27 -2.74 -54.92
N LEU A 544 -58.25 -2.28 -55.70
CA LEU A 544 -59.66 -2.41 -55.33
C LEU A 544 -60.05 -3.90 -55.31
N CYS A 545 -60.19 -4.52 -54.13
CA CYS A 545 -61.27 -5.48 -53.87
C CYS A 545 -61.39 -5.94 -52.41
N ASN A 546 -62.63 -5.95 -51.92
CA ASN A 546 -63.15 -6.86 -50.89
C ASN A 546 -62.57 -6.81 -49.47
N MET A 547 -62.92 -5.75 -48.73
CA MET A 547 -63.47 -6.00 -47.38
C MET A 547 -64.98 -6.20 -47.49
N LEU A 548 -65.45 -7.40 -47.14
CA LEU A 548 -66.85 -7.66 -46.86
C LEU A 548 -66.98 -8.44 -45.53
N ARG A 549 -67.75 -7.84 -44.63
CA ARG A 549 -68.55 -8.47 -43.56
C ARG A 549 -67.93 -8.75 -42.18
N PHE A 550 -68.44 -7.94 -41.24
CA PHE A 550 -69.06 -8.33 -39.96
C PHE A 550 -68.20 -8.93 -38.82
N ALA A 551 -68.20 -8.18 -37.71
CA ALA A 551 -67.93 -8.63 -36.34
C ALA A 551 -68.99 -9.66 -35.85
N PRO A 552 -68.82 -10.31 -34.67
CA PRO A 552 -69.10 -9.60 -33.40
C PRO A 552 -68.27 -9.98 -32.14
N SER A 553 -68.21 -8.99 -31.25
CA SER A 553 -67.94 -8.98 -29.79
C SER A 553 -68.17 -10.24 -28.93
N TYR A 554 -67.43 -10.35 -27.80
CA TYR A 554 -68.05 -10.61 -26.47
C TYR A 554 -67.24 -10.06 -25.26
N ARG A 555 -67.86 -10.07 -24.06
CA ARG A 555 -67.45 -9.37 -22.82
C ARG A 555 -66.84 -10.28 -21.72
N ARG A 556 -65.98 -9.67 -20.87
CA ARG A 556 -65.70 -9.99 -19.42
C ARG A 556 -65.08 -11.39 -19.13
N SER A 557 -64.27 -11.63 -18.07
CA SER A 557 -63.94 -10.87 -16.85
C SER A 557 -62.57 -11.27 -16.22
N ARG A 558 -62.07 -10.37 -15.34
CA ARG A 558 -61.04 -10.48 -14.25
C ARG A 558 -60.87 -11.85 -13.53
N PRO A 559 -59.81 -12.11 -12.70
CA PRO A 559 -58.91 -11.13 -12.00
C PRO A 559 -57.39 -11.47 -11.89
N GLY A 560 -56.54 -10.52 -11.42
CA GLY A 560 -55.23 -10.92 -10.84
C GLY A 560 -54.08 -9.90 -10.60
N ARG A 561 -54.20 -8.98 -9.61
CA ARG A 561 -53.13 -8.45 -8.72
C ARG A 561 -51.86 -7.67 -9.22
N ARG A 562 -51.44 -6.73 -8.33
CA ARG A 562 -50.10 -6.14 -8.06
C ARG A 562 -49.53 -5.01 -8.96
N VAL A 563 -49.66 -3.78 -8.45
CA VAL A 563 -48.73 -2.62 -8.48
C VAL A 563 -49.05 -1.78 -7.21
N ALA A 564 -48.21 -0.92 -6.61
CA ALA A 564 -46.79 -0.55 -6.81
C ALA A 564 -46.07 -0.62 -5.41
N GLY A 565 -45.07 0.16 -4.96
CA GLY A 565 -44.29 1.31 -5.48
C GLY A 565 -43.94 2.31 -4.35
N PHE A 566 -42.66 2.53 -4.05
CA PHE A 566 -42.14 3.52 -3.09
C PHE A 566 -41.49 4.68 -3.86
N ILE A 567 -41.77 5.95 -3.51
CA ILE A 567 -41.18 7.15 -4.17
C ILE A 567 -40.88 8.28 -3.16
N PHE A 568 -39.63 8.75 -3.20
CA PHE A 568 -39.04 10.10 -2.94
C PHE A 568 -39.25 10.92 -1.64
N ILE A 569 -38.13 11.10 -0.91
CA ILE A 569 -37.33 12.33 -0.69
C ILE A 569 -38.00 13.69 -0.33
N ILE A 570 -37.76 14.11 0.92
CA ILE A 570 -37.20 15.40 1.46
C ILE A 570 -37.36 16.72 0.67
N ALA A 571 -37.69 17.82 1.40
CA ALA A 571 -37.24 19.19 1.09
C ALA A 571 -37.04 20.06 2.37
N CYS A 572 -35.94 20.84 2.41
CA CYS A 572 -35.60 22.14 3.09
C CYS A 572 -36.24 22.57 4.45
N GLY A 573 -35.60 23.37 5.34
CA GLY A 573 -34.22 23.92 5.40
C GLY A 573 -34.06 25.22 6.26
N LEU A 574 -33.06 25.23 7.18
CA LEU A 574 -32.28 26.38 7.74
C LEU A 574 -32.80 27.38 8.83
N TRP A 575 -31.79 27.97 9.52
CA TRP A 575 -31.66 29.17 10.41
C TRP A 575 -31.79 29.01 11.95
N THR A 576 -30.95 29.54 12.87
CA THR A 576 -29.59 30.16 12.96
C THR A 576 -29.25 30.47 14.45
N THR A 577 -28.01 30.16 14.88
CA THR A 577 -27.11 30.80 15.88
C THR A 577 -27.52 31.42 17.26
N ASP A 578 -26.77 30.99 18.30
CA ASP A 578 -26.12 31.72 19.43
C ASP A 578 -26.86 32.47 20.57
N ILE A 579 -26.37 32.29 21.82
CA ILE A 579 -25.68 33.33 22.65
C ILE A 579 -25.15 32.79 24.02
N LEU A 580 -23.86 33.08 24.28
CA LEU A 580 -23.08 33.31 25.54
C LEU A 580 -23.69 33.06 26.94
N SER A 581 -22.90 32.50 27.89
CA SER A 581 -22.10 33.31 28.88
C SER A 581 -21.41 32.54 30.05
N ASN A 582 -20.37 33.20 30.59
CA ASN A 582 -19.32 32.80 31.57
C ASN A 582 -19.72 32.28 32.97
N LEU A 583 -18.79 31.57 33.64
CA LEU A 583 -18.15 31.86 34.97
C LEU A 583 -17.31 30.63 35.45
N ALA A 584 -15.98 30.69 35.59
CA ALA A 584 -15.18 31.00 36.81
C ALA A 584 -15.47 30.04 38.02
N PHE A 585 -14.50 29.37 38.66
CA PHE A 585 -13.34 29.94 39.40
C PHE A 585 -12.23 28.92 39.80
N SER A 586 -11.04 29.48 40.14
CA SER A 586 -10.01 29.01 41.12
C SER A 586 -9.25 27.66 41.00
N ARG A 587 -7.94 27.78 40.76
CA ARG A 587 -6.82 27.07 41.45
C ARG A 587 -6.30 27.99 42.60
N PRO A 588 -5.20 27.67 43.34
CA PRO A 588 -4.85 26.48 44.12
C PRO A 588 -4.39 26.87 45.58
N THR A 589 -3.93 25.93 46.42
CA THR A 589 -2.64 26.15 47.15
C THR A 589 -2.01 24.88 47.76
N THR A 590 -0.72 24.75 47.47
CA THR A 590 0.37 23.98 48.10
C THR A 590 0.29 23.54 49.57
N VAL A 591 0.84 22.34 49.83
CA VAL A 591 1.73 22.08 50.98
C VAL A 591 3.04 21.45 50.47
N LYS A 592 4.19 22.00 50.89
CA LYS A 592 5.52 21.37 50.76
C LYS A 592 5.76 20.48 51.98
N TYR A 593 6.55 19.40 51.87
CA TYR A 593 7.87 19.27 52.55
C TYR A 593 8.50 17.85 52.44
N VAL A 594 9.75 17.82 51.96
CA VAL A 594 10.92 16.99 52.39
C VAL A 594 11.01 15.46 52.14
N LYS A 595 12.23 15.07 51.75
CA LYS A 595 12.78 13.70 51.55
C LYS A 595 13.01 12.98 52.89
N PRO A 596 13.13 11.63 52.91
CA PRO A 596 14.47 11.03 52.91
C PRO A 596 14.62 9.89 51.86
N VAL A 597 15.69 9.88 51.06
CA VAL A 597 16.96 9.11 51.23
C VAL A 597 16.86 7.65 50.75
N TYR A 598 17.77 7.27 49.85
CA TYR A 598 17.79 6.05 49.05
C TYR A 598 18.62 4.94 49.72
N TYR A 599 18.35 3.68 49.35
CA TYR A 599 19.34 2.60 49.42
C TYR A 599 19.98 2.37 48.03
N HIS A 600 21.27 2.05 48.04
CA HIS A 600 22.10 1.96 46.83
C HIS A 600 21.97 0.61 46.11
N SER A 601 21.99 0.66 44.78
CA SER A 601 22.92 -0.18 44.00
C SER A 601 23.43 0.61 42.80
N TRP A 602 24.60 1.24 42.97
CA TRP A 602 25.42 1.76 41.88
C TRP A 602 26.64 0.86 41.80
N GLY A 603 26.80 0.18 40.67
CA GLY A 603 27.84 -0.84 40.48
C GLY A 603 27.96 -1.24 39.01
N ASP A 604 27.93 -0.25 38.12
CA ASP A 604 28.06 -0.44 36.66
C ASP A 604 28.52 0.84 35.91
N LEU A 605 28.93 1.90 36.63
CA LEU A 605 29.20 3.23 36.06
C LEU A 605 30.63 3.78 36.32
N GLU A 606 31.53 2.97 36.90
CA GLU A 606 32.94 3.36 37.15
C GLU A 606 33.90 3.02 35.99
N VAL A 607 33.40 2.57 34.83
CA VAL A 607 34.21 2.36 33.60
C VAL A 607 33.79 3.34 32.50
N LEU A 608 33.78 4.63 32.85
CA LEU A 608 33.50 5.74 31.94
C LEU A 608 34.73 6.66 31.78
N GLY A 609 35.70 6.18 30.98
CA GLY A 609 36.76 7.00 30.40
C GLY A 609 36.92 6.61 28.92
N ASN A 610 36.72 7.54 28.00
CA ASN A 610 36.88 7.28 26.57
C ASN A 610 37.66 8.43 25.89
N PRO A 611 38.98 8.26 25.67
CA PRO A 611 39.84 9.35 25.21
C PRO A 611 39.50 9.86 23.81
N HIS A 612 38.70 9.14 23.01
CA HIS A 612 38.28 9.64 21.70
C HIS A 612 37.17 10.69 21.79
N TYR A 613 36.10 10.42 22.53
CA TYR A 613 35.02 11.39 22.75
C TYR A 613 35.43 12.50 23.72
N GLU A 614 36.33 12.25 24.67
CA GLU A 614 36.97 13.30 25.46
C GLU A 614 37.76 14.28 24.56
N ARG A 615 38.44 13.82 23.50
CA ARG A 615 39.16 14.71 22.57
C ARG A 615 38.24 15.55 21.68
N VAL A 616 37.12 14.99 21.23
CA VAL A 616 36.15 15.72 20.38
C VAL A 616 35.32 16.67 21.25
N GLY A 617 34.82 16.22 22.40
CA GLY A 617 34.10 17.06 23.37
C GLY A 617 34.92 18.25 23.86
N ASN A 618 36.18 18.02 24.26
CA ASN A 618 37.08 19.11 24.70
C ASN A 618 37.44 20.11 23.58
N LYS A 619 37.25 19.77 22.30
CA LYS A 619 37.42 20.73 21.18
C LYS A 619 36.19 21.62 20.95
N VAL A 620 35.01 21.20 21.41
CA VAL A 620 33.74 21.83 21.00
C VAL A 620 33.01 22.52 22.15
N ALA A 621 33.16 22.08 23.40
CA ALA A 621 32.54 22.76 24.55
C ALA A 621 33.22 22.52 25.90
N GLY A 622 33.75 23.58 26.50
CA GLY A 622 33.84 23.66 27.96
C GLY A 622 32.43 23.86 28.54
N ASN A 623 32.01 22.99 29.46
CA ASN A 623 30.75 23.04 30.24
C ASN A 623 29.42 22.73 29.51
N LEU A 624 29.38 21.91 28.45
CA LEU A 624 28.11 21.30 28.00
C LEU A 624 27.91 19.88 28.57
N PRO A 625 26.66 19.49 28.94
CA PRO A 625 26.37 18.17 29.51
C PRO A 625 26.41 17.05 28.46
N MET A 626 26.65 15.81 28.91
CA MET A 626 26.57 14.60 28.08
C MET A 626 25.12 14.25 27.67
N HIS A 627 24.94 13.29 26.75
CA HIS A 627 23.67 12.56 26.62
C HIS A 627 23.29 11.92 27.96
N GLU A 628 22.02 11.99 28.37
CA GLU A 628 21.59 11.54 29.70
C GLU A 628 21.08 10.09 29.66
N PHE A 629 21.75 9.19 30.38
CA PHE A 629 21.35 7.79 30.50
C PHE A 629 20.35 7.62 31.64
N LEU A 630 19.06 7.63 31.32
CA LEU A 630 17.97 7.61 32.30
C LEU A 630 17.85 6.23 32.97
N SER A 631 17.41 6.22 34.23
CA SER A 631 17.29 4.99 35.03
C SER A 631 16.27 3.97 34.48
N ASN A 632 15.36 4.42 33.61
CA ASN A 632 14.33 3.64 32.91
C ASN A 632 14.80 2.96 31.60
N GLY A 633 16.08 3.07 31.25
CA GLY A 633 16.68 2.40 30.08
C GLY A 633 16.67 3.20 28.78
N LEU A 634 16.18 4.45 28.81
CA LEU A 634 16.23 5.40 27.69
C LEU A 634 17.42 6.36 27.83
N LEU A 635 18.03 6.73 26.70
CA LEU A 635 19.05 7.77 26.59
C LEU A 635 18.36 9.03 26.06
N GLU A 636 18.46 10.15 26.77
CA GLU A 636 17.95 11.45 26.32
C GLU A 636 19.00 12.20 25.48
N VAL A 637 18.59 12.71 24.32
CA VAL A 637 19.47 13.33 23.34
C VAL A 637 19.79 14.78 23.69
N ASN A 638 21.07 15.09 23.88
CA ASN A 638 21.54 16.48 23.86
C ASN A 638 21.75 16.93 22.39
N PRO A 639 21.03 17.96 21.90
CA PRO A 639 21.17 18.44 20.52
C PRO A 639 22.54 19.05 20.19
N GLU A 640 23.34 19.42 21.20
CA GLU A 640 24.67 20.04 21.00
C GLU A 640 25.81 19.02 20.84
N LEU A 641 25.51 17.72 20.92
CA LEU A 641 26.49 16.63 20.80
C LEU A 641 26.31 15.84 19.49
N PRO A 642 27.29 14.99 19.12
CA PRO A 642 27.12 14.05 18.01
C PRO A 642 25.96 13.06 18.21
N HIS A 643 25.53 12.46 17.10
CA HIS A 643 24.39 11.53 17.09
C HIS A 643 24.60 10.36 18.07
N PRO A 644 23.66 10.10 19.01
CA PRO A 644 23.87 9.15 20.11
C PRO A 644 24.06 7.70 19.66
N ILE A 645 23.57 7.32 18.47
CA ILE A 645 23.72 5.96 17.94
C ILE A 645 25.19 5.52 17.85
N TYR A 646 26.14 6.41 17.52
CA TYR A 646 27.56 6.05 17.53
C TYR A 646 28.04 5.64 18.94
N GLN A 647 27.60 6.36 19.98
CA GLN A 647 27.92 6.04 21.36
C GLN A 647 27.26 4.73 21.82
N LEU A 648 26.01 4.50 21.41
CA LEU A 648 25.25 3.29 21.74
C LEU A 648 25.90 2.03 21.12
N ILE A 649 26.31 2.11 19.85
CA ILE A 649 27.04 1.03 19.16
C ILE A 649 28.38 0.75 19.86
N GLU A 650 29.23 1.77 20.08
CA GLU A 650 30.54 1.58 20.72
C GLU A 650 30.41 1.00 22.14
N PHE A 651 29.45 1.50 22.92
CA PHE A 651 29.17 1.02 24.28
C PHE A 651 28.74 -0.45 24.30
N SER A 652 27.81 -0.83 23.42
CA SER A 652 27.36 -2.21 23.31
C SER A 652 28.44 -3.15 22.75
N GLU A 653 29.29 -2.71 21.82
CA GLU A 653 30.43 -3.50 21.33
C GLU A 653 31.46 -3.78 22.43
N ARG A 654 31.77 -2.79 23.28
CA ARG A 654 32.63 -2.98 24.46
C ARG A 654 32.01 -3.99 25.43
N LYS A 655 30.70 -3.89 25.70
CA LYS A 655 29.97 -4.84 26.54
C LYS A 655 29.93 -6.25 25.96
N TRP A 656 29.74 -6.39 24.65
CA TRP A 656 29.76 -7.67 23.95
C TRP A 656 31.14 -8.33 24.01
N LYS A 657 32.22 -7.57 23.74
CA LYS A 657 33.59 -8.06 23.87
C LYS A 657 33.91 -8.50 25.30
N ALA A 658 33.52 -7.72 26.30
CA ALA A 658 33.69 -8.10 27.71
C ALA A 658 32.90 -9.36 28.07
N LYS A 659 31.67 -9.54 27.54
CA LYS A 659 30.84 -10.74 27.71
C LYS A 659 31.51 -11.99 27.11
N LEU A 660 32.09 -11.88 25.92
CA LEU A 660 32.84 -12.99 25.30
C LEU A 660 34.14 -13.31 26.05
N GLN A 661 34.83 -12.30 26.57
CA GLN A 661 36.08 -12.47 27.32
C GLN A 661 35.88 -13.08 28.71
N ARG A 662 34.75 -12.80 29.39
CA ARG A 662 34.43 -13.36 30.71
C ARG A 662 33.78 -14.74 30.66
N ALA A 663 33.34 -15.19 29.49
CA ALA A 663 32.62 -16.45 29.35
C ALA A 663 33.55 -17.62 29.74
N SER A 664 33.10 -18.46 30.66
CA SER A 664 33.90 -19.55 31.23
C SER A 664 34.42 -20.51 30.17
N LYS A 665 35.57 -21.12 30.45
CA LYS A 665 36.29 -22.06 29.57
C LYS A 665 36.63 -23.38 30.26
N THR A 666 36.42 -23.47 31.57
CA THR A 666 36.57 -24.71 32.37
C THR A 666 35.43 -24.84 33.37
N LEU A 667 35.22 -26.05 33.92
CA LEU A 667 34.23 -26.28 34.98
C LEU A 667 34.52 -25.40 36.20
N ASP A 668 35.78 -25.31 36.64
CA ASP A 668 36.20 -24.49 37.78
C ASP A 668 35.80 -23.01 37.60
N GLU A 669 36.04 -22.44 36.42
CA GLU A 669 35.63 -21.07 36.07
C GLU A 669 34.10 -20.92 36.08
N ALA A 670 33.38 -21.90 35.52
CA ALA A 670 31.93 -21.89 35.46
C ALA A 670 31.28 -22.00 36.84
N VAL A 671 31.86 -22.78 37.76
CA VAL A 671 31.44 -22.85 39.16
C VAL A 671 31.72 -21.52 39.86
N ASP A 672 32.93 -20.96 39.73
CA ASP A 672 33.29 -19.70 40.39
C ASP A 672 32.43 -18.52 39.86
N GLU A 673 32.16 -18.46 38.55
CA GLU A 673 31.28 -17.44 37.94
C GLU A 673 29.81 -17.63 38.34
N TYR A 674 29.32 -18.88 38.40
CA TYR A 674 28.00 -19.21 38.93
C TYR A 674 27.85 -18.74 40.38
N GLU A 675 28.79 -19.10 41.26
CA GLU A 675 28.77 -18.71 42.67
C GLU A 675 28.86 -17.19 42.83
N ARG A 676 29.69 -16.51 42.02
CA ARG A 676 29.82 -15.05 42.00
C ARG A 676 28.51 -14.35 41.57
N ARG A 677 27.80 -14.89 40.57
CA ARG A 677 26.51 -14.32 40.10
C ARG A 677 25.36 -14.58 41.07
N TYR A 678 25.16 -15.84 41.42
CA TYR A 678 23.91 -16.30 42.05
C TYR A 678 24.04 -16.55 43.56
N ARG A 679 25.24 -16.41 44.12
CA ARG A 679 25.56 -16.53 45.56
C ARG A 679 25.16 -17.87 46.17
N ARG A 680 25.20 -18.92 45.37
CA ARG A 680 24.91 -20.31 45.75
C ARG A 680 25.75 -21.24 44.88
N ALA A 681 26.08 -22.43 45.37
CA ALA A 681 26.70 -23.47 44.57
C ALA A 681 25.75 -23.94 43.43
N PRO A 682 26.27 -24.46 42.31
CA PRO A 682 25.46 -25.03 41.23
C PRO A 682 24.72 -26.32 41.63
N PRO A 683 23.73 -26.79 40.84
CA PRO A 683 22.98 -28.00 41.17
C PRO A 683 23.76 -29.27 40.80
N ARG A 684 23.37 -30.39 41.39
CA ARG A 684 23.87 -31.72 41.04
C ARG A 684 23.63 -31.99 39.55
N GLY A 685 24.65 -32.46 38.85
CA GLY A 685 24.63 -32.62 37.38
C GLY A 685 25.16 -31.41 36.61
N PHE A 686 25.59 -30.33 37.27
CA PHE A 686 26.28 -29.22 36.60
C PHE A 686 27.63 -29.63 35.98
N ASP A 687 28.32 -30.58 36.61
CA ASP A 687 29.50 -31.28 36.09
C ASP A 687 29.20 -32.09 34.81
N LYS A 688 28.03 -32.73 34.73
CA LYS A 688 27.57 -33.43 33.53
C LYS A 688 27.22 -32.48 32.40
N TRP A 689 26.44 -31.45 32.74
CA TRP A 689 26.10 -30.35 31.85
C TRP A 689 27.35 -29.68 31.26
N TRP A 690 28.41 -29.49 32.06
CA TRP A 690 29.68 -28.93 31.61
C TRP A 690 30.61 -29.94 30.90
N GLU A 691 31.18 -30.85 31.70
CA GLU A 691 32.50 -31.47 31.52
C GLU A 691 32.43 -32.87 30.91
N TRP A 692 31.29 -33.56 31.07
CA TRP A 692 31.14 -34.96 30.66
C TRP A 692 30.22 -35.19 29.46
N GLU A 693 29.16 -34.38 29.26
CA GLU A 693 28.12 -34.73 28.27
C GLU A 693 27.67 -33.61 27.31
N TYR A 694 27.69 -32.31 27.65
CA TYR A 694 27.01 -31.30 26.81
C TYR A 694 27.74 -30.00 26.40
N VAL A 695 28.12 -29.10 27.32
CA VAL A 695 28.63 -27.75 26.96
C VAL A 695 29.92 -27.82 26.15
N GLU A 696 30.92 -28.57 26.64
CA GLU A 696 32.20 -28.73 25.93
C GLU A 696 32.02 -29.50 24.62
N LYS A 697 31.28 -30.62 24.66
CA LYS A 697 31.00 -31.48 23.49
C LYS A 697 30.36 -30.72 22.32
N ASN A 698 29.42 -29.82 22.62
CA ASN A 698 28.67 -29.07 21.61
C ASN A 698 29.17 -27.63 21.38
N ASN A 699 30.28 -27.24 22.01
CA ASN A 699 30.86 -25.90 21.92
C ASN A 699 29.82 -24.79 22.21
N VAL A 700 29.20 -24.82 23.39
CA VAL A 700 28.23 -23.79 23.83
C VAL A 700 28.99 -22.55 24.29
N GLN A 701 28.89 -21.46 23.52
CA GLN A 701 29.83 -20.33 23.61
C GLN A 701 29.59 -19.33 24.75
N LEU A 702 28.36 -19.22 25.26
CA LEU A 702 27.99 -18.36 26.39
C LEU A 702 27.30 -19.18 27.49
N PRO A 703 28.04 -20.06 28.19
CA PRO A 703 27.47 -20.96 29.19
C PRO A 703 27.03 -20.24 30.49
N ASP A 704 27.53 -19.03 30.75
CA ASP A 704 27.23 -18.28 31.98
C ASP A 704 26.04 -17.31 31.85
N GLU A 705 25.60 -17.01 30.63
CA GLU A 705 24.68 -15.91 30.32
C GLU A 705 23.21 -16.36 30.38
N TYR A 706 22.81 -16.90 31.53
CA TYR A 706 21.48 -17.45 31.80
C TYR A 706 20.74 -16.73 32.93
N ASP A 707 21.03 -15.44 33.14
CA ASP A 707 20.49 -14.67 34.26
C ASP A 707 18.94 -14.71 34.33
N GLN A 708 18.23 -14.87 33.20
CA GLN A 708 16.78 -15.07 33.16
C GLN A 708 16.31 -16.25 34.03
N ILE A 709 16.95 -17.42 33.94
CA ILE A 709 16.58 -18.63 34.69
C ILE A 709 16.46 -18.31 36.18
N TYR A 710 17.40 -17.53 36.71
CA TYR A 710 17.45 -17.18 38.12
C TYR A 710 16.50 -16.05 38.47
N ARG A 711 16.25 -15.09 37.57
CA ARG A 711 15.24 -14.04 37.79
C ARG A 711 13.82 -14.62 37.87
N ASP A 712 13.57 -15.72 37.17
CA ASP A 712 12.33 -16.48 37.21
C ASP A 712 12.27 -17.32 38.50
N LEU A 713 13.35 -18.05 38.79
CA LEU A 713 13.37 -19.05 39.86
C LEU A 713 13.68 -18.51 41.28
N GLU A 714 14.22 -17.28 41.42
CA GLU A 714 14.62 -16.72 42.73
C GLU A 714 13.49 -16.69 43.78
N PRO A 715 12.23 -16.30 43.46
CA PRO A 715 11.17 -16.26 44.46
C PRO A 715 10.89 -17.64 45.08
N TYR A 716 10.91 -18.71 44.28
CA TYR A 716 10.57 -20.06 44.74
C TYR A 716 11.61 -20.65 45.71
N TRP A 717 12.85 -20.12 45.75
CA TRP A 717 13.81 -20.49 46.80
C TRP A 717 13.31 -20.13 48.21
N GLY A 718 12.52 -19.05 48.34
CA GLY A 718 11.89 -18.61 49.58
C GLY A 718 10.59 -19.34 49.94
N VAL A 719 10.25 -20.42 49.24
CA VAL A 719 9.12 -21.31 49.56
C VAL A 719 9.66 -22.67 49.99
N ASN A 720 8.99 -23.27 50.96
CA ASN A 720 9.28 -24.63 51.41
C ASN A 720 9.04 -25.62 50.24
N PRO A 721 9.99 -26.51 49.91
CA PRO A 721 9.83 -27.47 48.81
C PRO A 721 8.61 -28.38 48.95
N VAL A 722 8.15 -28.68 50.18
CA VAL A 722 6.93 -29.47 50.41
C VAL A 722 5.68 -28.70 49.95
N ASP A 723 5.64 -27.40 50.21
CA ASP A 723 4.54 -26.52 49.76
C ASP A 723 4.59 -26.28 48.26
N LEU A 724 5.78 -26.17 47.66
CA LEU A 724 5.92 -26.11 46.20
C LEU A 724 5.40 -27.39 45.53
N ALA A 725 5.77 -28.57 46.04
CA ALA A 725 5.30 -29.85 45.52
C ALA A 725 3.77 -29.98 45.64
N ARG A 726 3.18 -29.49 46.74
CA ARG A 726 1.73 -29.40 46.91
C ARG A 726 1.10 -28.47 45.88
N ILE A 727 1.61 -27.26 45.70
CA ILE A 727 1.11 -26.29 44.70
C ILE A 727 1.19 -26.89 43.29
N VAL A 728 2.31 -27.52 42.91
CA VAL A 728 2.44 -28.18 41.60
C VAL A 728 1.40 -29.30 41.44
N SER A 729 1.26 -30.19 42.42
CA SER A 729 0.28 -31.29 42.36
C SER A 729 -1.17 -30.81 42.29
N GLU A 730 -1.51 -29.69 42.93
CA GLU A 730 -2.82 -29.02 42.78
C GLU A 730 -3.03 -28.48 41.34
N TRP A 731 -1.96 -28.07 40.65
CA TRP A 731 -1.98 -27.47 39.32
C TRP A 731 -1.84 -28.46 38.14
N GLU A 732 -1.28 -29.66 38.35
CA GLU A 732 -1.14 -30.69 37.29
C GLU A 732 -2.48 -31.12 36.66
N GLY A 733 -3.59 -30.96 37.41
CA GLY A 733 -4.96 -31.22 36.97
C GLY A 733 -5.81 -29.97 36.76
N HIS A 734 -5.21 -28.77 36.77
CA HIS A 734 -5.93 -27.51 36.59
C HIS A 734 -6.47 -27.39 35.16
N GLU A 735 -7.67 -26.82 35.00
CA GLU A 735 -8.24 -26.58 33.68
C GLU A 735 -7.29 -25.73 32.83
N ASP A 736 -7.12 -26.13 31.57
CA ASP A 736 -6.23 -25.49 30.61
C ASP A 736 -4.74 -25.50 31.01
N SER A 737 -4.26 -26.65 31.48
CA SER A 737 -2.84 -26.90 31.75
C SER A 737 -2.34 -28.21 31.13
N PHE A 738 -1.02 -28.33 30.99
CA PHE A 738 -0.35 -29.62 30.73
C PHE A 738 0.92 -29.77 31.56
N THR A 739 1.23 -31.00 31.96
CA THR A 739 2.42 -31.32 32.76
C THR A 739 3.44 -32.05 31.89
N PHE A 740 4.59 -31.43 31.72
CA PHE A 740 5.75 -32.03 31.06
C PHE A 740 6.78 -32.41 32.12
N GLY A 741 7.36 -33.60 32.03
CA GLY A 741 8.15 -34.12 33.13
C GLY A 741 8.91 -35.40 32.83
N LYS A 742 9.55 -35.91 33.87
CA LYS A 742 10.30 -37.17 33.86
C LYS A 742 10.02 -37.93 35.16
N GLU A 743 9.54 -39.17 35.03
CA GLU A 743 9.41 -40.11 36.15
C GLU A 743 10.66 -41.01 36.25
N GLU A 744 10.85 -41.67 37.40
CA GLU A 744 12.00 -42.55 37.61
C GLU A 744 11.98 -43.76 36.66
N GLY A 745 13.02 -43.92 35.84
CA GLY A 745 13.10 -44.98 34.82
C GLY A 745 12.38 -44.67 33.51
N HIS A 746 11.74 -43.50 33.38
CA HIS A 746 11.04 -43.06 32.17
C HIS A 746 11.83 -41.96 31.42
N ARG A 747 11.54 -41.81 30.12
CA ARG A 747 12.03 -40.69 29.32
C ARG A 747 11.24 -39.42 29.64
N VAL A 748 11.87 -38.25 29.48
CA VAL A 748 11.19 -36.95 29.49
C VAL A 748 10.04 -36.93 28.46
N GLY A 749 8.86 -36.44 28.86
CA GLY A 749 7.69 -36.35 27.98
C GLY A 749 6.47 -35.70 28.63
N LEU A 750 5.30 -35.87 27.99
CA LEU A 750 4.01 -35.45 28.54
C LEU A 750 3.58 -36.43 29.65
N VAL A 751 3.36 -35.91 30.86
CA VAL A 751 2.95 -36.68 32.05
C VAL A 751 1.43 -36.61 32.24
N ASN A 752 0.84 -35.41 32.17
CA ASN A 752 -0.59 -35.19 32.34
C ASN A 752 -1.08 -34.01 31.47
N TYR A 753 -2.37 -33.90 31.21
CA TYR A 753 -2.98 -32.71 30.59
C TYR A 753 -4.47 -32.59 30.93
N ALA A 754 -4.96 -31.36 31.05
CA ALA A 754 -6.33 -31.04 31.45
C ALA A 754 -6.98 -30.01 30.49
N ILE A 755 -6.83 -30.27 29.19
CA ILE A 755 -7.33 -29.43 28.09
C ILE A 755 -8.75 -29.85 27.69
N ARG A 756 -9.68 -28.90 27.62
CA ARG A 756 -11.06 -29.14 27.14
C ARG A 756 -11.25 -28.88 25.65
N ASP A 757 -10.50 -27.95 25.06
CA ASP A 757 -10.63 -27.60 23.64
C ASP A 757 -9.85 -28.59 22.73
N PRO A 758 -10.52 -29.22 21.73
CA PRO A 758 -9.84 -30.12 20.79
C PRO A 758 -8.77 -29.45 19.92
N GLY A 759 -8.87 -28.14 19.66
CA GLY A 759 -7.85 -27.39 18.94
C GLY A 759 -6.57 -27.24 19.77
N THR A 760 -6.69 -26.74 21.00
CA THR A 760 -5.60 -26.62 21.96
C THR A 760 -4.89 -27.95 22.24
N HIS A 761 -5.63 -29.08 22.23
CA HIS A 761 -5.02 -30.40 22.44
C HIS A 761 -3.91 -30.74 21.43
N GLY A 762 -4.09 -30.39 20.14
CA GLY A 762 -3.05 -30.59 19.11
C GLY A 762 -1.81 -29.71 19.34
N HIS A 763 -2.01 -28.48 19.81
CA HIS A 763 -0.92 -27.56 20.17
C HIS A 763 -0.10 -28.08 21.37
N VAL A 764 -0.77 -28.62 22.39
CA VAL A 764 -0.10 -29.21 23.58
C VAL A 764 0.76 -30.42 23.21
N LEU A 765 0.21 -31.37 22.44
CA LEU A 765 0.98 -32.54 21.99
C LEU A 765 2.21 -32.13 21.19
N SER A 766 2.05 -31.19 20.27
CA SER A 766 3.15 -30.64 19.45
C SER A 766 4.21 -29.94 20.31
N GLY A 767 3.80 -29.07 21.25
CA GLY A 767 4.71 -28.35 22.15
C GLY A 767 5.51 -29.27 23.07
N ALA A 768 4.84 -30.23 23.71
CA ALA A 768 5.48 -31.25 24.54
C ALA A 768 6.45 -32.12 23.73
N GLN A 769 6.08 -32.54 22.51
CA GLN A 769 6.97 -33.27 21.61
C GLN A 769 8.20 -32.43 21.24
N MET A 770 8.02 -31.16 20.88
CA MET A 770 9.16 -30.27 20.54
C MET A 770 10.14 -30.09 21.70
N LEU A 771 9.64 -30.06 22.94
CA LEU A 771 10.49 -29.95 24.13
C LEU A 771 11.19 -31.29 24.46
N GLY A 772 10.51 -32.41 24.27
CA GLY A 772 11.11 -33.75 24.37
C GLY A 772 12.25 -33.95 23.37
N GLU A 773 12.06 -33.59 22.09
CA GLU A 773 13.10 -33.67 21.05
C GLU A 773 14.29 -32.71 21.28
N LEU A 774 14.08 -31.59 21.99
CA LEU A 774 15.18 -30.74 22.45
C LEU A 774 15.98 -31.41 23.58
N LEU A 775 15.32 -32.16 24.47
CA LEU A 775 15.95 -32.76 25.66
C LEU A 775 16.43 -34.20 25.46
N GLU A 776 16.14 -34.83 24.32
CA GLU A 776 16.54 -36.20 24.00
C GLU A 776 18.04 -36.49 24.27
N ASP A 777 18.92 -35.58 23.89
CA ASP A 777 20.38 -35.73 24.05
C ASP A 777 20.87 -35.61 25.51
N VAL A 778 20.00 -35.21 26.45
CA VAL A 778 20.29 -35.00 27.88
C VAL A 778 19.31 -35.71 28.81
N ASP A 779 18.37 -36.47 28.23
CA ASP A 779 17.25 -37.15 28.91
C ASP A 779 17.74 -37.99 30.09
N GLU A 780 18.72 -38.87 29.89
CA GLU A 780 19.27 -39.73 30.93
C GLU A 780 19.94 -38.99 32.12
N PHE A 781 20.37 -37.74 31.91
CA PHE A 781 21.06 -36.93 32.94
C PHE A 781 20.14 -35.97 33.69
N LEU A 782 18.90 -35.81 33.24
CA LEU A 782 17.89 -35.06 33.96
C LEU A 782 17.37 -35.86 35.18
N PRO A 783 17.30 -35.26 36.38
CA PRO A 783 16.60 -35.84 37.51
C PRO A 783 15.07 -35.88 37.24
N PRO A 784 14.29 -36.63 38.03
CA PRO A 784 12.83 -36.54 37.96
C PRO A 784 12.33 -35.12 38.25
N PHE A 785 11.36 -34.64 37.46
CA PHE A 785 10.69 -33.36 37.65
C PHE A 785 9.31 -33.37 37.00
N HIS A 786 8.38 -32.59 37.54
CA HIS A 786 7.06 -32.35 36.97
C HIS A 786 6.88 -30.83 36.80
N ALA A 787 6.81 -30.35 35.56
CA ALA A 787 6.70 -28.94 35.22
C ALA A 787 5.33 -28.68 34.57
N VAL A 788 4.52 -27.83 35.18
CA VAL A 788 3.20 -27.43 34.66
C VAL A 788 3.39 -26.29 33.67
N PHE A 789 2.74 -26.37 32.52
CA PHE A 789 2.75 -25.39 31.44
C PHE A 789 1.34 -24.88 31.16
N HIS A 790 1.27 -23.59 30.84
CA HIS A 790 0.11 -23.01 30.17
C HIS A 790 0.17 -23.33 28.66
N PRO A 791 -0.95 -23.70 28.00
CA PRO A 791 -0.94 -24.20 26.62
C PRO A 791 -0.95 -23.10 25.53
N HIS A 792 -1.20 -21.84 25.89
CA HIS A 792 -1.18 -20.71 24.95
C HIS A 792 0.17 -19.98 24.91
N ASP A 793 0.34 -19.13 23.90
CA ASP A 793 1.58 -18.36 23.66
C ASP A 793 1.83 -17.25 24.72
N ASN A 794 0.75 -16.73 25.31
CA ASN A 794 0.79 -15.62 26.25
C ASN A 794 1.08 -16.10 27.68
N PRO A 795 1.87 -15.38 28.49
CA PRO A 795 1.97 -15.64 29.92
C PRO A 795 0.66 -15.29 30.63
N GLU A 796 0.38 -16.01 31.72
CA GLU A 796 -0.88 -15.91 32.47
C GLU A 796 -0.69 -15.32 33.87
N HIS A 797 0.36 -15.73 34.59
CA HIS A 797 0.37 -15.61 36.05
C HIS A 797 1.00 -14.30 36.56
N VAL A 798 0.19 -13.49 37.24
CA VAL A 798 0.60 -12.23 37.90
C VAL A 798 0.53 -12.38 39.41
N THR A 799 1.51 -11.84 40.13
CA THR A 799 1.52 -11.80 41.61
C THR A 799 1.88 -10.40 42.11
N ASP A 800 1.32 -10.05 43.27
CA ASP A 800 1.62 -8.81 44.00
C ASP A 800 3.13 -8.68 44.30
N TRP A 801 3.66 -7.48 44.07
CA TRP A 801 5.08 -7.19 44.20
C TRP A 801 5.61 -7.43 45.62
N GLU A 802 4.83 -7.13 46.66
CA GLU A 802 5.27 -7.31 48.05
C GLU A 802 5.39 -8.80 48.40
N LEU A 803 4.53 -9.66 47.85
CA LEU A 803 4.68 -11.12 47.99
C LEU A 803 5.93 -11.62 47.27
N ARG A 804 6.18 -11.18 46.02
CA ARG A 804 7.38 -11.57 45.25
C ARG A 804 8.66 -11.09 45.93
N ASP A 805 8.70 -9.85 46.44
CA ASP A 805 9.87 -9.30 47.14
C ASP A 805 10.11 -10.02 48.48
N LYS A 806 9.05 -10.35 49.24
CA LYS A 806 9.15 -11.17 50.45
C LYS A 806 9.69 -12.57 50.18
N MET A 807 9.22 -13.23 49.12
CA MET A 807 9.74 -14.52 48.69
C MET A 807 11.24 -14.44 48.36
N ILE A 808 11.69 -13.37 47.71
CA ILE A 808 13.12 -13.12 47.43
C ILE A 808 13.92 -12.78 48.70
N GLU A 809 13.34 -12.06 49.67
CA GLU A 809 13.96 -11.80 50.98
C GLU A 809 14.20 -13.12 51.74
N HIS A 810 13.18 -13.98 51.81
CA HIS A 810 13.26 -15.29 52.44
C HIS A 810 14.27 -16.22 51.73
N ALA A 811 14.30 -16.22 50.39
CA ALA A 811 15.30 -16.93 49.59
C ALA A 811 16.73 -16.52 49.97
N ARG A 812 17.02 -15.21 50.03
CA ARG A 812 18.34 -14.67 50.42
C ARG A 812 18.71 -14.98 51.87
N ALA A 813 17.72 -15.10 52.75
CA ALA A 813 17.92 -15.45 54.16
C ALA A 813 18.07 -16.97 54.40
N GLY A 814 17.83 -17.82 53.39
CA GLY A 814 17.81 -19.27 53.56
C GLY A 814 16.62 -19.75 54.41
N THR A 815 15.48 -19.07 54.32
CA THR A 815 14.26 -19.35 55.09
C THR A 815 13.04 -19.41 54.15
N TYR A 816 11.86 -19.73 54.69
CA TYR A 816 10.65 -19.89 53.90
C TYR A 816 9.52 -18.97 54.37
N ILE A 817 8.70 -18.50 53.43
CA ILE A 817 7.37 -17.95 53.73
C ILE A 817 6.43 -19.07 54.19
N ASP A 818 5.42 -18.68 54.96
CA ASP A 818 4.26 -19.51 55.30
C ASP A 818 3.20 -19.29 54.23
N VAL A 819 3.01 -20.23 53.31
CA VAL A 819 2.12 -20.06 52.16
C VAL A 819 0.64 -20.01 52.54
N ASP A 820 0.26 -20.67 53.65
CA ASP A 820 -1.14 -20.75 54.10
C ASP A 820 -1.56 -19.51 54.92
N LYS A 821 -0.64 -18.58 55.21
CA LYS A 821 -0.91 -17.30 55.87
C LYS A 821 -0.58 -16.15 54.93
N PRO A 822 -1.47 -15.13 54.79
CA PRO A 822 -1.18 -13.97 53.94
C PRO A 822 0.01 -13.18 54.50
N VAL A 823 1.18 -13.33 53.84
CA VAL A 823 2.45 -12.68 54.21
C VAL A 823 2.35 -11.15 54.14
N VAL A 824 1.55 -10.64 53.20
CA VAL A 824 1.26 -9.22 53.00
C VAL A 824 -0.17 -9.04 52.45
N PRO A 825 -0.93 -8.02 52.87
CA PRO A 825 -2.22 -7.71 52.25
C PRO A 825 -2.01 -7.11 50.85
N ILE A 826 -2.71 -7.64 49.84
CA ILE A 826 -2.74 -7.08 48.48
C ILE A 826 -3.29 -5.65 48.55
N LYS A 827 -2.48 -4.65 48.16
CA LYS A 827 -2.83 -3.21 48.32
C LYS A 827 -3.50 -2.62 47.09
N TYR A 828 -3.21 -3.16 45.91
CA TYR A 828 -3.74 -2.74 44.62
C TYR A 828 -4.15 -3.98 43.83
N ASP A 829 -5.16 -3.83 42.98
CA ASP A 829 -5.67 -4.81 42.04
C ASP A 829 -5.22 -4.50 40.61
N GLY A 830 -5.11 -5.52 39.76
CA GLY A 830 -4.68 -5.37 38.36
C GLY A 830 -3.17 -5.35 38.16
N TRP A 831 -2.73 -4.95 36.96
CA TRP A 831 -1.33 -4.97 36.51
C TRP A 831 -0.37 -4.22 37.44
N ILE A 832 -0.83 -3.12 38.05
CA ILE A 832 -0.01 -2.26 38.93
C ILE A 832 0.39 -3.01 40.22
N SER A 833 -0.37 -4.02 40.65
CA SER A 833 0.00 -4.85 41.81
C SER A 833 1.36 -5.53 41.67
N GLY A 834 1.78 -5.89 40.46
CA GLY A 834 3.11 -6.47 40.18
C GLY A 834 4.26 -5.47 40.19
N CYS A 835 3.99 -4.17 40.36
CA CYS A 835 5.00 -3.11 40.35
C CYS A 835 5.44 -2.68 41.74
N ALA A 836 6.73 -2.33 41.87
CA ALA A 836 7.26 -1.78 43.10
C ALA A 836 6.55 -0.47 43.51
N PRO A 837 6.27 -0.23 44.81
CA PRO A 837 5.67 1.02 45.31
C PRO A 837 6.46 2.30 44.98
N THR A 838 7.71 2.16 44.56
CA THR A 838 8.59 3.26 44.14
C THR A 838 8.61 3.51 42.62
N SER A 839 7.96 2.65 41.83
CA SER A 839 7.93 2.71 40.36
C SER A 839 7.07 3.88 39.83
N PRO A 840 7.32 4.35 38.60
CA PRO A 840 6.43 5.27 37.89
C PRO A 840 4.97 4.79 37.85
N ALA A 841 4.71 3.54 37.46
CA ALA A 841 3.35 3.00 37.34
C ALA A 841 2.55 2.97 38.66
N TRP A 842 3.23 2.86 39.80
CA TRP A 842 2.57 2.94 41.11
C TRP A 842 2.32 4.37 41.58
N LYS A 843 3.23 5.29 41.25
CA LYS A 843 3.16 6.71 41.66
C LYS A 843 2.18 7.52 40.83
N ASP A 844 2.07 7.20 39.55
CA ASP A 844 1.15 7.82 38.59
C ASP A 844 0.42 6.72 37.80
N PRO A 845 -0.59 6.06 38.41
CA PRO A 845 -1.36 5.00 37.78
C PRO A 845 -2.00 5.41 36.46
N ILE A 846 -1.90 4.54 35.45
CA ILE A 846 -2.55 4.76 34.15
C ILE A 846 -4.08 4.73 34.27
N ASP A 847 -4.73 5.65 33.57
CA ASP A 847 -6.18 5.65 33.41
C ASP A 847 -6.62 4.58 32.41
N PHE A 848 -7.31 3.56 32.93
CA PHE A 848 -7.93 2.46 32.19
C PHE A 848 -9.38 2.75 31.77
N THR A 849 -9.86 3.98 31.91
CA THR A 849 -11.20 4.37 31.46
C THR A 849 -11.35 4.20 29.95
N PHE A 850 -12.29 3.33 29.56
CA PHE A 850 -12.56 2.98 28.17
C PHE A 850 -12.89 4.21 27.32
N ASN A 851 -12.38 4.22 26.08
CA ASN A 851 -12.47 5.31 25.10
C ASN A 851 -11.83 6.66 25.48
N VAL A 852 -11.14 6.79 26.62
CA VAL A 852 -10.36 8.02 26.92
C VAL A 852 -9.09 8.03 26.08
N PRO A 853 -8.85 9.00 25.18
CA PRO A 853 -7.63 9.04 24.38
C PRO A 853 -6.40 9.25 25.26
N TRP A 854 -5.32 8.50 25.02
CA TRP A 854 -4.03 8.80 25.65
C TRP A 854 -3.52 10.16 25.15
N PRO A 855 -3.08 11.07 26.04
CA PRO A 855 -2.55 12.37 25.60
C PRO A 855 -1.32 12.16 24.71
N PRO A 856 -1.21 12.88 23.57
CA PRO A 856 0.02 12.83 22.78
C PRO A 856 1.20 13.31 23.63
N PRO A 857 2.43 12.81 23.38
CA PRO A 857 3.61 13.35 24.03
C PRO A 857 3.69 14.87 23.81
N PRO A 858 4.17 15.65 24.79
CA PRO A 858 4.22 17.10 24.66
C PRO A 858 5.03 17.50 23.41
N PRO A 859 4.69 18.60 22.71
CA PRO A 859 5.34 18.96 21.44
C PRO A 859 6.86 19.14 21.51
N ASN A 860 7.39 19.41 22.71
CA ASN A 860 8.81 19.57 23.02
C ASN A 860 9.33 18.42 23.91
N ALA A 861 8.73 17.23 23.85
CA ALA A 861 9.30 16.04 24.48
C ALA A 861 10.73 15.84 23.97
N PRO A 862 11.70 15.56 24.85
CA PRO A 862 13.07 15.34 24.42
C PRO A 862 13.15 14.04 23.62
N ARG A 863 14.10 13.96 22.69
CA ARG A 863 14.32 12.75 21.90
C ARG A 863 14.99 11.69 22.77
N THR A 864 14.59 10.44 22.58
CA THR A 864 15.08 9.30 23.35
C THR A 864 15.48 8.14 22.46
N PHE A 865 16.44 7.33 22.90
CA PHE A 865 16.79 6.04 22.28
C PHE A 865 16.94 4.95 23.35
N VAL A 866 16.66 3.70 23.03
CA VAL A 866 16.81 2.58 23.98
C VAL A 866 18.30 2.24 24.18
N PHE A 867 18.85 2.39 25.40
CA PHE A 867 20.18 1.85 25.74
C PHE A 867 20.13 0.57 26.59
N ASN A 868 19.01 0.31 27.27
CA ASN A 868 18.76 -0.93 28.00
C ASN A 868 17.37 -1.46 27.66
N HIS A 869 17.32 -2.42 26.73
CA HIS A 869 16.07 -2.90 26.17
C HIS A 869 15.17 -3.58 27.22
N ARG A 870 15.73 -4.38 28.13
CA ARG A 870 14.94 -4.99 29.22
C ARG A 870 14.21 -3.95 30.07
N LYS A 871 14.86 -2.81 30.38
CA LYS A 871 14.20 -1.72 31.12
C LYS A 871 13.18 -0.95 30.27
N ALA A 872 13.40 -0.81 28.97
CA ALA A 872 12.43 -0.20 28.06
C ALA A 872 11.17 -1.07 27.84
N MET A 873 11.28 -2.40 28.01
CA MET A 873 10.14 -3.34 28.01
C MET A 873 9.27 -3.26 29.28
N ASP A 874 9.75 -2.65 30.36
CA ASP A 874 9.17 -2.74 31.70
C ASP A 874 7.94 -1.82 31.87
N PRO A 875 6.71 -2.36 32.01
CA PRO A 875 5.51 -1.54 32.19
C PRO A 875 5.49 -0.79 33.53
N CYS A 876 6.27 -1.23 34.54
CA CYS A 876 6.38 -0.50 35.80
C CYS A 876 7.19 0.79 35.65
N LEU A 877 8.19 0.79 34.75
CA LEU A 877 8.99 1.97 34.40
C LEU A 877 8.30 2.82 33.32
N HIS A 878 7.51 2.18 32.45
CA HIS A 878 6.81 2.78 31.32
C HIS A 878 5.30 2.44 31.34
N PRO A 879 4.50 3.04 32.26
CA PRO A 879 3.09 2.66 32.48
C PRO A 879 2.20 2.73 31.24
N HIS A 880 2.56 3.57 30.26
CA HIS A 880 1.85 3.66 28.99
C HIS A 880 1.83 2.34 28.19
N LEU A 881 2.75 1.40 28.44
CA LEU A 881 2.79 0.10 27.78
C LEU A 881 1.53 -0.73 28.08
N LEU A 882 0.97 -0.60 29.29
CA LEU A 882 -0.23 -1.32 29.74
C LEU A 882 -1.48 -1.03 28.88
N ARG A 883 -1.48 0.08 28.13
CA ARG A 883 -2.58 0.44 27.22
C ARG A 883 -2.13 0.65 25.76
N LYS A 884 -0.85 0.40 25.45
CA LYS A 884 -0.27 0.46 24.10
C LYS A 884 0.10 -0.92 23.52
N HIS A 885 -0.02 -2.00 24.30
CA HIS A 885 0.37 -3.36 23.92
C HIS A 885 -0.73 -4.39 24.18
N GLY A 886 -0.92 -5.32 23.23
CA GLY A 886 -2.04 -6.28 23.24
C GLY A 886 -1.97 -7.37 24.32
N GLN A 887 -0.83 -7.59 24.98
CA GLN A 887 -0.75 -8.41 26.20
C GLN A 887 -1.65 -7.88 27.32
N PHE A 888 -1.69 -6.55 27.49
CA PHE A 888 -2.26 -5.91 28.68
C PHE A 888 -3.63 -5.29 28.36
N LEU A 889 -3.77 -4.73 27.17
CA LEU A 889 -4.92 -3.94 26.72
C LEU A 889 -6.29 -4.66 26.78
N PRO A 890 -6.45 -5.94 26.40
CA PRO A 890 -7.73 -6.66 26.51
C PRO A 890 -8.25 -6.79 27.93
N TRP A 891 -7.35 -6.79 28.92
CA TRP A 891 -7.65 -7.02 30.33
C TRP A 891 -7.95 -5.72 31.09
N GLY A 892 -7.88 -4.56 30.42
CA GLY A 892 -8.04 -3.25 31.04
C GLY A 892 -7.08 -3.09 32.22
N LYS A 893 -7.65 -2.92 33.43
CA LYS A 893 -6.88 -2.80 34.68
C LYS A 893 -5.97 -4.01 34.97
N GLY A 894 -6.29 -5.18 34.42
CA GLY A 894 -5.54 -6.43 34.60
C GLY A 894 -6.19 -7.42 35.57
N PRO A 895 -5.67 -8.66 35.65
CA PRO A 895 -6.19 -9.69 36.53
C PRO A 895 -5.98 -9.35 38.01
N PHE A 896 -6.73 -10.01 38.89
CA PHE A 896 -6.45 -9.96 40.32
C PHE A 896 -5.16 -10.75 40.60
N PRO A 897 -4.16 -10.21 41.33
CA PRO A 897 -2.91 -10.91 41.55
C PRO A 897 -3.13 -12.22 42.33
N SER A 898 -2.44 -13.27 41.91
CA SER A 898 -2.49 -14.57 42.59
C SER A 898 -1.92 -14.44 44.01
N ARG A 899 -2.61 -15.10 44.96
CA ARG A 899 -2.21 -15.17 46.38
C ARG A 899 -1.04 -16.11 46.64
N HIS A 900 -0.74 -17.00 45.69
CA HIS A 900 0.42 -17.89 45.72
C HIS A 900 1.12 -17.81 44.36
N MET A 901 2.46 -17.77 44.35
CA MET A 901 3.20 -17.89 43.10
C MET A 901 3.19 -19.35 42.64
N VAL A 902 2.68 -19.61 41.45
CA VAL A 902 2.64 -20.94 40.84
C VAL A 902 3.91 -21.10 40.02
N PRO A 903 4.70 -22.18 40.16
CA PRO A 903 5.87 -22.41 39.31
C PRO A 903 5.43 -23.00 37.95
N SER A 904 4.63 -22.22 37.22
CA SER A 904 4.17 -22.53 35.87
C SER A 904 5.20 -22.09 34.83
N PHE A 905 5.23 -22.76 33.68
CA PHE A 905 6.15 -22.51 32.58
C PHE A 905 5.41 -21.97 31.35
N ALA A 906 6.05 -21.04 30.63
CA ALA A 906 5.53 -20.43 29.42
C ALA A 906 6.61 -20.28 28.34
N TYR A 907 6.17 -20.20 27.08
CA TYR A 907 7.06 -19.92 25.94
C TYR A 907 7.61 -18.49 25.96
N SER A 908 6.88 -17.55 26.56
CA SER A 908 7.32 -16.18 26.79
C SER A 908 6.75 -15.62 28.09
N GLN A 909 7.40 -14.60 28.65
CA GLN A 909 6.92 -13.84 29.81
C GLN A 909 7.03 -12.33 29.55
N THR A 910 6.35 -11.51 30.35
CA THR A 910 6.72 -10.09 30.53
C THR A 910 7.19 -9.85 31.95
N LEU A 911 7.81 -8.70 32.21
CA LEU A 911 8.37 -8.36 33.54
C LEU A 911 7.34 -8.26 34.68
N LEU A 912 6.03 -8.27 34.37
CA LEU A 912 4.94 -8.33 35.35
C LEU A 912 4.53 -9.75 35.73
N HIS A 913 4.82 -10.73 34.87
CA HIS A 913 4.42 -12.11 35.07
C HIS A 913 5.48 -12.86 35.88
N HIS A 914 5.14 -14.07 36.32
CA HIS A 914 6.05 -14.94 37.06
C HIS A 914 6.26 -16.34 36.45
N ASP A 915 5.70 -16.57 35.27
CA ASP A 915 5.92 -17.77 34.46
C ASP A 915 7.42 -17.98 34.15
N ILE A 916 7.89 -19.22 34.30
CA ILE A 916 9.28 -19.62 34.06
C ILE A 916 9.50 -19.79 32.55
N THR A 917 10.47 -19.07 31.98
CA THR A 917 10.70 -19.06 30.53
C THR A 917 11.66 -20.15 30.06
N ILE A 918 11.21 -20.93 29.08
CA ILE A 918 12.00 -21.96 28.39
C ILE A 918 12.50 -21.51 27.00
N ALA A 919 13.51 -22.21 26.49
CA ALA A 919 13.82 -22.21 25.07
C ALA A 919 12.91 -23.20 24.33
N HIS A 920 12.31 -22.81 23.20
CA HIS A 920 11.30 -23.61 22.49
C HIS A 920 11.46 -23.47 20.96
N ARG A 921 11.11 -24.51 20.20
CA ARG A 921 11.32 -24.54 18.74
C ARG A 921 10.29 -23.76 17.93
N ALA A 922 9.21 -23.24 18.54
CA ALA A 922 8.22 -22.45 17.80
C ALA A 922 8.77 -21.12 17.24
N SER A 923 9.90 -20.61 17.78
CA SER A 923 10.65 -19.48 17.20
C SER A 923 11.65 -19.89 16.12
N TRP A 924 11.72 -21.17 15.77
CA TRP A 924 12.61 -21.72 14.73
C TRP A 924 11.84 -21.94 13.41
N LEU A 925 11.08 -20.94 13.00
CA LEU A 925 10.36 -20.92 11.72
C LEU A 925 11.34 -20.68 10.56
N GLY A 926 12.07 -21.73 10.16
CA GLY A 926 12.93 -21.77 8.96
C GLY A 926 14.07 -20.75 8.97
N GLU A 927 15.26 -21.16 9.41
CA GLU A 927 16.48 -20.36 9.19
C GLU A 927 16.84 -20.38 7.69
N LEU A 928 16.94 -19.20 7.07
CA LEU A 928 17.37 -19.09 5.66
C LEU A 928 18.81 -19.62 5.50
N SER A 929 19.01 -20.49 4.51
CA SER A 929 20.35 -21.00 4.15
C SER A 929 21.27 -19.90 3.57
N ASP A 930 22.55 -20.19 3.37
CA ASP A 930 23.48 -19.27 2.69
C ASP A 930 23.10 -19.03 1.21
N GLU A 931 22.42 -19.99 0.57
CA GLU A 931 21.90 -19.90 -0.79
C GLU A 931 20.57 -19.11 -0.87
N GLU A 932 19.78 -19.13 0.20
CA GLU A 932 18.49 -18.43 0.26
C GLU A 932 18.61 -16.97 0.73
N ALA A 933 19.54 -16.70 1.65
CA ALA A 933 19.74 -15.37 2.22
C ALA A 933 20.47 -14.43 1.25
N ILE A 934 19.80 -13.36 0.82
CA ILE A 934 20.38 -12.37 -0.11
C ILE A 934 21.49 -11.54 0.60
N PRO A 935 22.75 -11.55 0.14
CA PRO A 935 23.84 -10.73 0.70
C PRO A 935 23.52 -9.24 0.68
N TRP A 936 24.04 -8.46 1.64
CA TRP A 936 23.75 -7.03 1.81
C TRP A 936 23.88 -6.22 0.51
N GLU A 937 24.97 -6.44 -0.22
CA GLU A 937 25.32 -5.75 -1.45
C GLU A 937 24.41 -6.10 -2.65
N LYS A 938 23.55 -7.12 -2.51
CA LYS A 938 22.55 -7.55 -3.49
C LYS A 938 21.11 -7.24 -3.06
N LYS A 939 20.91 -6.60 -1.90
CA LYS A 939 19.59 -6.15 -1.43
C LYS A 939 19.18 -4.90 -2.20
N THR A 940 17.98 -4.91 -2.78
CA THR A 940 17.56 -3.90 -3.77
C THR A 940 16.60 -2.85 -3.21
N ASP A 941 16.01 -3.07 -2.03
CA ASP A 941 15.06 -2.15 -1.42
C ASP A 941 15.59 -1.57 -0.09
N ASP A 942 15.74 -0.23 -0.07
CA ASP A 942 16.25 0.55 1.06
C ASP A 942 15.13 1.03 2.01
N ARG A 943 13.89 0.56 1.84
CA ARG A 943 12.77 0.90 2.74
C ARG A 943 12.73 -0.02 3.96
N LEU A 944 12.17 0.47 5.06
CA LEU A 944 11.86 -0.33 6.24
C LEU A 944 10.68 -1.26 5.93
N HIS A 945 10.93 -2.56 5.94
CA HIS A 945 9.94 -3.55 5.58
C HIS A 945 9.14 -4.09 6.77
N TRP A 946 7.84 -4.29 6.55
CA TRP A 946 7.04 -5.20 7.35
C TRP A 946 5.89 -5.82 6.53
N ARG A 947 5.69 -7.12 6.68
CA ARG A 947 4.46 -7.83 6.32
C ARG A 947 4.08 -8.79 7.44
N GLY A 948 2.79 -8.82 7.77
CA GLY A 948 2.25 -9.70 8.78
C GLY A 948 0.73 -9.55 8.90
N ARG A 949 0.11 -10.52 9.58
CA ARG A 949 -1.34 -10.52 9.82
C ARG A 949 -1.73 -9.60 10.96
N THR A 950 -3.04 -9.39 11.11
CA THR A 950 -3.68 -8.58 12.17
C THR A 950 -3.59 -9.16 13.58
N THR A 951 -2.76 -10.20 13.80
CA THR A 951 -2.55 -10.80 15.12
C THR A 951 -1.94 -9.80 16.11
N GLY A 952 -2.11 -10.04 17.41
CA GLY A 952 -1.53 -9.22 18.48
C GLY A 952 -2.55 -8.71 19.48
N VAL A 953 -3.84 -8.83 19.18
CA VAL A 953 -4.96 -8.56 20.08
C VAL A 953 -6.21 -9.25 19.52
N PRO A 954 -7.17 -9.71 20.34
CA PRO A 954 -8.52 -10.01 19.86
C PRO A 954 -9.18 -8.75 19.31
N LEU A 955 -9.64 -8.78 18.05
CA LEU A 955 -10.19 -7.64 17.33
C LEU A 955 -11.72 -7.63 17.40
N VAL A 956 -12.25 -7.57 18.62
CA VAL A 956 -13.70 -7.62 18.90
C VAL A 956 -14.27 -6.23 19.18
N GLN A 957 -15.54 -6.01 18.82
CA GLN A 957 -16.14 -4.66 18.77
C GLN A 957 -16.12 -3.91 20.12
N HIS A 958 -16.17 -4.64 21.23
CA HIS A 958 -16.23 -4.11 22.59
C HIS A 958 -14.86 -3.95 23.28
N MET A 959 -13.74 -4.21 22.58
CA MET A 959 -12.38 -4.00 23.08
C MET A 959 -11.71 -2.76 22.51
N GLU A 960 -10.74 -2.20 23.23
CA GLU A 960 -9.96 -1.03 22.81
C GLU A 960 -8.86 -1.35 21.77
N TRP A 961 -9.07 -2.34 20.90
CA TRP A 961 -8.05 -2.89 19.99
C TRP A 961 -7.29 -1.86 19.14
N ARG A 962 -7.89 -0.67 18.92
CA ARG A 962 -7.30 0.50 18.26
C ARG A 962 -6.00 1.00 18.90
N PHE A 963 -5.74 0.71 20.18
CA PHE A 963 -4.49 1.07 20.86
C PHE A 963 -3.43 -0.06 20.87
N SER A 964 -3.74 -1.23 20.32
CA SER A 964 -2.78 -2.34 20.23
C SER A 964 -1.57 -2.01 19.34
N HIS A 965 -0.44 -2.69 19.56
CA HIS A 965 0.83 -2.33 18.96
C HIS A 965 0.81 -2.39 17.40
N ARG A 966 0.19 -3.40 16.77
CA ARG A 966 0.12 -3.50 15.29
C ARG A 966 -0.88 -2.52 14.69
N ILE A 967 -2.01 -2.30 15.35
CA ILE A 967 -3.02 -1.36 14.87
C ILE A 967 -2.50 0.08 14.96
N ARG A 968 -1.81 0.43 16.04
CA ARG A 968 -1.06 1.71 16.14
C ARG A 968 0.08 1.82 15.14
N MET A 969 0.75 0.72 14.79
CA MET A 969 1.78 0.70 13.76
C MET A 969 1.17 1.02 12.39
N MET A 970 0.06 0.38 12.00
CA MET A 970 -0.62 0.71 10.74
C MET A 970 -1.31 2.07 10.76
N ASP A 971 -1.79 2.55 11.91
CA ASP A 971 -2.22 3.96 12.04
C ASP A 971 -1.02 4.93 11.98
N TRP A 972 0.20 4.54 12.36
CA TRP A 972 1.43 5.34 12.18
C TRP A 972 1.94 5.30 10.73
N VAL A 973 1.77 4.19 10.02
CA VAL A 973 2.08 4.06 8.58
C VAL A 973 1.03 4.80 7.75
N GLU A 974 -0.23 4.41 7.75
CA GLU A 974 -1.22 4.90 6.78
C GLU A 974 -1.85 6.24 7.18
N LYS A 975 -2.45 6.32 8.37
CA LYS A 975 -3.09 7.55 8.87
C LYS A 975 -2.07 8.57 9.37
N GLY A 976 -0.87 8.10 9.71
CA GLY A 976 0.21 8.92 10.21
C GLY A 976 0.72 9.90 9.17
N MET A 977 0.56 9.63 7.86
CA MET A 977 1.11 10.41 6.74
C MET A 977 0.64 11.87 6.67
N ASP A 978 -0.47 12.22 7.32
CA ASP A 978 -0.94 13.60 7.38
C ASP A 978 -0.04 14.47 8.28
N GLY A 979 0.29 15.66 7.76
CA GLY A 979 1.11 16.66 8.44
C GLY A 979 2.62 16.36 8.43
N ASN A 980 3.31 16.89 9.45
CA ASN A 980 4.76 16.82 9.57
C ASN A 980 5.22 15.95 10.75
N VAL A 981 6.43 15.42 10.65
CA VAL A 981 7.20 14.81 11.74
C VAL A 981 8.53 15.56 11.84
N THR A 982 9.02 15.76 13.06
CA THR A 982 10.42 16.19 13.23
C THR A 982 11.31 14.96 13.28
N ILE A 983 12.36 14.94 12.47
CA ILE A 983 13.37 13.86 12.43
C ILE A 983 14.76 14.42 12.75
N LEU A 984 15.61 13.62 13.37
CA LEU A 984 17.04 13.92 13.48
C LEU A 984 17.69 13.67 12.11
N SER A 985 18.29 14.71 11.52
CA SER A 985 18.96 14.61 10.23
C SER A 985 20.15 13.64 10.30
N PRO A 986 20.42 12.86 9.24
CA PRO A 986 21.53 11.93 9.23
C PRO A 986 22.86 12.70 9.22
N PRO A 987 23.76 12.47 10.20
CA PRO A 987 25.01 13.22 10.29
C PRO A 987 25.97 12.83 9.17
N ARG A 988 26.77 13.77 8.69
CA ARG A 988 27.82 13.53 7.68
C ARG A 988 29.07 12.88 8.27
N SER A 989 29.22 12.95 9.61
CA SER A 989 30.35 12.39 10.35
C SER A 989 30.01 12.23 11.83
N SER A 990 30.80 11.41 12.53
CA SER A 990 30.69 11.21 13.98
C SER A 990 31.11 12.41 14.85
N GLU A 991 31.54 13.52 14.25
CA GLU A 991 31.83 14.78 14.95
C GLU A 991 30.72 15.84 14.76
N GLU A 992 29.77 15.64 13.84
CA GLU A 992 28.70 16.60 13.56
C GLU A 992 27.60 16.55 14.64
N ARG A 993 27.17 17.73 15.11
CA ARG A 993 26.10 17.85 16.12
C ARG A 993 24.76 17.40 15.54
N VAL A 994 23.99 16.64 16.32
CA VAL A 994 22.68 16.12 15.91
C VAL A 994 21.60 17.21 15.77
N GLY A 995 21.73 18.31 16.52
CA GLY A 995 20.78 19.41 16.49
C GLY A 995 19.40 19.04 17.03
N LYS A 996 18.40 19.89 16.74
CA LYS A 996 17.01 19.71 17.20
C LYS A 996 16.13 18.91 16.23
N GLY A 997 16.73 18.41 15.15
CA GLY A 997 16.02 17.82 14.02
C GLY A 997 15.34 18.83 13.10
N GLU A 998 14.87 18.33 11.96
CA GLU A 998 14.18 19.07 10.90
C GLU A 998 12.71 18.61 10.78
N SER A 999 11.80 19.53 10.45
CA SER A 999 10.38 19.20 10.27
C SER A 999 10.12 18.82 8.82
N VAL A 1000 9.75 17.56 8.58
CA VAL A 1000 9.52 17.00 7.24
C VAL A 1000 8.08 16.55 7.05
N ARG A 1001 7.58 16.65 5.81
CA ARG A 1001 6.25 16.17 5.43
C ARG A 1001 6.21 14.65 5.49
N LYS A 1002 5.34 14.09 6.33
CA LYS A 1002 5.29 12.64 6.55
C LYS A 1002 4.93 11.86 5.30
N ALA A 1003 3.91 12.27 4.54
CA ALA A 1003 3.56 11.62 3.27
C ALA A 1003 4.77 11.43 2.33
N ARG A 1004 5.69 12.42 2.25
CA ARG A 1004 6.88 12.36 1.40
C ARG A 1004 7.94 11.40 1.92
N TYR A 1005 8.19 11.39 3.24
CA TYR A 1005 9.15 10.47 3.87
C TYR A 1005 8.59 9.05 3.97
N GLY A 1006 7.34 8.89 4.37
CA GLY A 1006 6.63 7.64 4.51
C GLY A 1006 6.70 6.77 3.26
N SER A 1007 6.19 7.27 2.14
CA SER A 1007 6.19 6.49 0.88
C SER A 1007 7.61 6.20 0.37
N ALA A 1008 8.59 7.06 0.66
CA ALA A 1008 10.00 6.89 0.28
C ALA A 1008 10.80 5.93 1.19
N MET A 1009 10.38 5.76 2.44
CA MET A 1009 11.16 5.11 3.51
C MET A 1009 10.51 3.84 4.05
N LEU A 1010 9.21 3.62 3.84
CA LEU A 1010 8.45 2.53 4.45
C LEU A 1010 7.86 1.60 3.38
N ASP A 1011 7.89 0.30 3.65
CA ASP A 1011 7.12 -0.72 2.93
C ASP A 1011 6.47 -1.66 3.95
N MET A 1012 5.42 -1.16 4.59
CA MET A 1012 4.76 -1.78 5.75
C MET A 1012 3.26 -1.86 5.50
N ALA A 1013 2.69 -3.07 5.49
CA ALA A 1013 1.25 -3.28 5.29
C ALA A 1013 0.79 -4.58 5.96
N PHE A 1014 -0.51 -4.73 6.19
CA PHE A 1014 -1.08 -6.03 6.54
C PHE A 1014 -1.04 -7.00 5.36
N SER A 1015 -0.92 -8.28 5.65
CA SER A 1015 -0.88 -9.37 4.67
C SER A 1015 -2.16 -10.21 4.67
N ASP A 1016 -2.60 -10.64 3.50
CA ASP A 1016 -3.80 -11.45 3.26
C ASP A 1016 -5.09 -10.75 3.73
N ASP A 1017 -6.09 -11.50 4.18
CA ASP A 1017 -7.29 -10.95 4.82
C ASP A 1017 -7.10 -10.76 6.34
N PRO A 1018 -7.81 -9.81 6.98
CA PRO A 1018 -7.81 -9.67 8.44
C PRO A 1018 -8.40 -10.93 9.11
N GLY A 1019 -7.71 -11.39 10.16
CA GLY A 1019 -8.14 -12.49 11.03
C GLY A 1019 -8.16 -12.11 12.50
N GLN A 1020 -8.69 -13.00 13.34
CA GLN A 1020 -8.94 -12.78 14.78
C GLN A 1020 -9.90 -11.60 15.10
N CYS A 1021 -10.79 -11.26 14.15
CA CYS A 1021 -11.76 -10.16 14.27
C CYS A 1021 -13.22 -10.65 14.22
N ASP A 1022 -14.12 -9.89 14.86
CA ASP A 1022 -15.56 -9.98 14.58
C ASP A 1022 -15.80 -9.59 13.11
N PRO A 1023 -16.80 -10.16 12.39
CA PRO A 1023 -17.03 -9.85 10.98
C PRO A 1023 -17.13 -8.36 10.66
N ASP A 1024 -17.85 -7.59 11.47
CA ASP A 1024 -17.98 -6.14 11.31
C ASP A 1024 -16.66 -5.38 11.53
N VAL A 1025 -15.78 -5.89 12.41
CA VAL A 1025 -14.44 -5.33 12.64
C VAL A 1025 -13.50 -5.72 11.50
N CYS A 1026 -13.56 -6.94 10.99
CA CYS A 1026 -12.83 -7.34 9.78
C CYS A 1026 -13.19 -6.41 8.60
N GLU A 1027 -14.48 -6.13 8.43
CA GLU A 1027 -15.01 -5.22 7.41
C GLU A 1027 -14.64 -3.74 7.66
N GLU A 1028 -14.51 -3.30 8.91
CA GLU A 1028 -13.93 -1.98 9.23
C GLU A 1028 -12.45 -1.94 8.83
N LEU A 1029 -11.68 -2.99 9.15
CA LEU A 1029 -10.24 -3.07 8.85
C LEU A 1029 -10.00 -3.06 7.34
N LYS A 1030 -10.70 -3.86 6.54
CA LYS A 1030 -10.61 -3.87 5.06
C LYS A 1030 -10.89 -2.50 4.42
N LYS A 1031 -11.73 -1.69 5.06
CA LYS A 1031 -12.04 -0.31 4.63
C LYS A 1031 -11.02 0.72 5.14
N LYS A 1032 -10.42 0.47 6.31
CA LYS A 1032 -9.50 1.38 7.00
C LYS A 1032 -8.06 1.29 6.48
N TYR A 1033 -7.61 0.09 6.12
CA TYR A 1033 -6.19 -0.23 5.86
C TYR A 1033 -5.96 -0.85 4.49
N GLU A 1034 -4.72 -0.76 3.99
CA GLU A 1034 -4.26 -1.47 2.80
C GLU A 1034 -3.78 -2.88 3.17
N PHE A 1035 -4.46 -3.88 2.60
CA PHE A 1035 -4.09 -5.28 2.71
C PHE A 1035 -3.42 -5.71 1.40
N THR A 1036 -2.36 -6.50 1.54
CA THR A 1036 -1.43 -6.85 0.45
C THR A 1036 -1.18 -8.35 0.47
N ARG A 1037 -0.65 -8.93 -0.63
CA ARG A 1037 -0.36 -10.38 -0.66
C ARG A 1037 0.71 -10.77 0.37
N TRP A 1038 0.61 -11.98 0.94
CA TRP A 1038 1.74 -12.58 1.65
C TRP A 1038 3.01 -12.61 0.78
N ARG A 1039 4.17 -12.49 1.44
CA ARG A 1039 5.50 -12.55 0.83
C ARG A 1039 6.34 -13.58 1.55
N SER A 1040 6.99 -14.46 0.78
CA SER A 1040 7.93 -15.47 1.29
C SER A 1040 9.13 -14.84 2.01
N GLN A 1041 9.80 -15.60 2.87
CA GLN A 1041 11.02 -15.14 3.56
C GLN A 1041 12.08 -14.64 2.57
N LYS A 1042 12.22 -15.32 1.41
CA LYS A 1042 13.13 -14.92 0.33
C LYS A 1042 12.77 -13.56 -0.26
N GLU A 1043 11.50 -13.30 -0.55
CA GLU A 1043 11.05 -11.97 -1.02
C GLU A 1043 11.26 -10.89 0.04
N GLN A 1044 10.99 -11.19 1.33
CA GLN A 1044 11.25 -10.25 2.43
C GLN A 1044 12.76 -10.00 2.65
N SER A 1045 13.63 -10.95 2.29
CA SER A 1045 15.09 -10.80 2.43
C SER A 1045 15.73 -9.80 1.45
N ARG A 1046 14.99 -9.30 0.45
CA ARG A 1046 15.49 -8.27 -0.49
C ARG A 1046 15.69 -6.89 0.15
N TYR A 1047 15.11 -6.67 1.33
CA TYR A 1047 15.14 -5.40 2.06
C TYR A 1047 16.35 -5.31 2.99
N LYS A 1048 17.04 -4.16 2.99
CA LYS A 1048 18.15 -3.88 3.94
C LYS A 1048 17.67 -3.70 5.37
N TYR A 1049 16.46 -3.21 5.57
CA TYR A 1049 15.91 -2.83 6.87
C TYR A 1049 14.57 -3.54 7.10
N ILE A 1050 14.43 -4.30 8.18
CA ILE A 1050 13.18 -5.03 8.48
C ILE A 1050 12.75 -4.77 9.92
N PHE A 1051 11.45 -4.51 10.10
CA PHE A 1051 10.85 -4.31 11.42
C PHE A 1051 10.39 -5.64 12.04
N ASP A 1052 10.71 -5.82 13.32
CA ASP A 1052 10.19 -6.88 14.17
C ASP A 1052 9.32 -6.31 15.29
N VAL A 1053 8.09 -6.81 15.35
CA VAL A 1053 7.09 -6.43 16.35
C VAL A 1053 6.34 -7.68 16.78
N ASP A 1054 5.97 -7.69 18.05
CA ASP A 1054 5.25 -8.77 18.73
C ASP A 1054 3.98 -9.24 17.99
N GLY A 1055 3.58 -10.47 18.26
CA GLY A 1055 2.31 -11.06 17.87
C GLY A 1055 1.34 -11.05 19.05
N ASN A 1056 0.55 -12.11 19.19
CA ASN A 1056 -0.27 -12.31 20.39
C ASN A 1056 0.63 -12.34 21.62
N ALA A 1057 1.78 -13.01 21.51
CA ALA A 1057 2.92 -12.93 22.40
C ALA A 1057 4.18 -12.46 21.63
N TRP A 1058 5.35 -13.07 21.88
CA TRP A 1058 6.61 -12.76 21.19
C TRP A 1058 6.51 -12.90 19.65
N SER A 1059 7.49 -12.36 18.91
CA SER A 1059 7.62 -12.57 17.47
C SER A 1059 8.44 -13.82 17.13
N GLY A 1060 7.76 -14.92 16.80
CA GLY A 1060 8.39 -16.15 16.30
C GLY A 1060 9.17 -15.99 14.97
N ARG A 1061 9.14 -14.81 14.33
CA ARG A 1061 9.91 -14.51 13.12
C ARG A 1061 11.37 -14.14 13.40
N PHE A 1062 11.70 -13.73 14.63
CA PHE A 1062 12.94 -13.01 14.90
C PHE A 1062 14.22 -13.79 14.53
N LYS A 1063 14.25 -15.12 14.69
CA LYS A 1063 15.40 -15.94 14.31
C LYS A 1063 15.71 -15.87 12.81
N TRP A 1064 14.74 -16.12 11.94
CA TRP A 1064 14.99 -16.11 10.48
C TRP A 1064 15.23 -14.69 9.96
N LEU A 1065 14.65 -13.69 10.61
CA LEU A 1065 14.96 -12.28 10.34
C LEU A 1065 16.45 -11.98 10.57
N LEU A 1066 17.02 -12.42 11.69
CA LEU A 1066 18.47 -12.29 11.93
C LEU A 1066 19.31 -13.04 10.88
N SER A 1067 18.88 -14.22 10.39
CA SER A 1067 19.66 -14.97 9.39
C SER A 1067 19.63 -14.36 7.97
N SER A 1068 18.74 -13.39 7.72
CA SER A 1068 18.46 -12.82 6.40
C SER A 1068 19.47 -11.81 5.84
N HIS A 1069 20.56 -11.51 6.56
CA HIS A 1069 21.49 -10.39 6.30
C HIS A 1069 20.86 -8.97 6.36
N ALA A 1070 19.63 -8.79 6.84
CA ALA A 1070 19.03 -7.46 7.03
C ALA A 1070 19.32 -6.87 8.41
N LEU A 1071 19.29 -5.53 8.52
CA LEU A 1071 19.31 -4.84 9.80
C LEU A 1071 17.91 -4.91 10.42
N ILE A 1072 17.81 -5.58 11.58
CA ILE A 1072 16.53 -5.80 12.24
C ILE A 1072 16.28 -4.73 13.31
N PHE A 1073 15.13 -4.09 13.23
CA PHE A 1073 14.62 -3.11 14.20
C PHE A 1073 13.55 -3.81 15.05
N LYS A 1074 13.82 -4.12 16.33
CA LYS A 1074 12.91 -4.89 17.19
C LYS A 1074 12.26 -4.02 18.27
N SER A 1075 10.93 -4.01 18.28
CA SER A 1075 10.07 -3.45 19.32
C SER A 1075 9.31 -4.59 20.00
N THR A 1076 9.56 -4.82 21.29
CA THR A 1076 8.89 -5.89 22.04
C THR A 1076 8.63 -5.51 23.51
N VAL A 1077 7.72 -6.21 24.18
CA VAL A 1077 7.58 -6.22 25.65
C VAL A 1077 8.04 -7.53 26.31
N TYR A 1078 8.47 -8.52 25.52
CA TYR A 1078 8.82 -9.86 26.00
C TYR A 1078 10.35 -10.02 26.12
N PRO A 1079 10.91 -10.14 27.34
CA PRO A 1079 12.21 -10.74 27.53
C PRO A 1079 12.16 -12.25 27.22
N GLU A 1080 12.58 -12.62 26.01
CA GLU A 1080 12.72 -14.00 25.55
C GLU A 1080 13.98 -14.68 26.16
N TRP A 1081 14.07 -16.01 26.13
CA TRP A 1081 15.15 -16.81 26.77
C TRP A 1081 16.58 -16.40 26.38
N PHE A 1082 16.77 -15.84 25.18
CA PHE A 1082 18.06 -15.38 24.67
C PHE A 1082 18.41 -13.93 25.06
N THR A 1083 17.56 -13.21 25.81
CA THR A 1083 17.71 -11.76 26.06
C THR A 1083 19.04 -11.40 26.73
N ASP A 1084 19.55 -12.24 27.63
CA ASP A 1084 20.88 -12.01 28.24
C ASP A 1084 22.04 -12.43 27.31
N ARG A 1085 21.79 -13.30 26.33
CA ARG A 1085 22.80 -13.82 25.39
C ARG A 1085 22.99 -12.91 24.17
N LEU A 1086 21.98 -12.12 23.80
CA LEU A 1086 21.95 -11.22 22.64
C LEU A 1086 22.20 -9.76 23.05
N MET A 1087 23.03 -9.01 22.31
CA MET A 1087 23.36 -7.61 22.62
C MET A 1087 22.68 -6.60 21.65
N PRO A 1088 21.81 -5.68 22.14
CA PRO A 1088 21.27 -4.57 21.34
C PRO A 1088 22.38 -3.62 20.86
N TRP A 1089 22.20 -2.99 19.70
CA TRP A 1089 23.20 -2.18 18.97
C TRP A 1089 24.43 -2.93 18.45
N VAL A 1090 24.56 -4.23 18.73
CA VAL A 1090 25.56 -5.11 18.10
C VAL A 1090 24.89 -6.07 17.13
N HIS A 1091 23.72 -6.61 17.48
CA HIS A 1091 23.04 -7.66 16.69
C HIS A 1091 21.71 -7.21 16.08
N TYR A 1092 21.09 -6.17 16.64
CA TYR A 1092 19.82 -5.59 16.19
C TYR A 1092 19.64 -4.18 16.79
N ILE A 1093 18.70 -3.41 16.26
CA ILE A 1093 18.34 -2.07 16.76
C ILE A 1093 17.12 -2.19 17.69
N PRO A 1094 17.23 -1.85 18.99
CA PRO A 1094 16.08 -1.81 19.89
C PRO A 1094 15.26 -0.54 19.65
N ILE A 1095 13.93 -0.68 19.58
CA ILE A 1095 12.97 0.41 19.28
C ILE A 1095 11.89 0.47 20.37
N GLN A 1096 11.48 1.68 20.74
CA GLN A 1096 10.41 1.88 21.72
C GLN A 1096 9.06 1.38 21.19
N VAL A 1097 8.24 0.78 22.06
CA VAL A 1097 6.93 0.19 21.70
C VAL A 1097 5.91 1.24 21.22
N ASP A 1098 6.18 2.53 21.42
CA ASP A 1098 5.40 3.62 20.82
C ASP A 1098 5.95 4.19 19.51
N TYR A 1099 7.05 3.63 19.01
CA TYR A 1099 7.72 3.92 17.74
C TYR A 1099 8.26 5.36 17.62
N SER A 1100 8.43 6.05 18.75
CA SER A 1100 8.91 7.43 18.81
C SER A 1100 10.33 7.62 18.28
N ASP A 1101 11.20 6.62 18.41
CA ASP A 1101 12.59 6.62 17.94
C ASP A 1101 12.81 5.92 16.59
N LEU A 1102 11.76 5.32 16.00
CA LEU A 1102 11.87 4.55 14.76
C LEU A 1102 12.26 5.41 13.55
N TRP A 1103 11.71 6.62 13.44
CA TRP A 1103 12.07 7.55 12.36
C TRP A 1103 13.54 7.96 12.45
N ASP A 1104 14.00 8.36 13.63
CA ASP A 1104 15.36 8.86 13.84
C ASP A 1104 16.40 7.76 13.66
N ALA A 1105 16.11 6.54 14.13
CA ALA A 1105 16.95 5.37 13.90
C ALA A 1105 17.01 4.95 12.43
N LEU A 1106 15.88 4.92 11.72
CA LEU A 1106 15.82 4.56 10.31
C LEU A 1106 16.60 5.57 9.45
N VAL A 1107 16.37 6.86 9.65
CA VAL A 1107 17.03 7.95 8.91
C VAL A 1107 18.54 7.93 9.14
N PHE A 1108 19.02 7.64 10.35
CA PHE A 1108 20.45 7.48 10.62
C PHE A 1108 21.08 6.39 9.74
N PHE A 1109 20.51 5.18 9.69
CA PHE A 1109 21.11 4.09 8.91
C PHE A 1109 20.88 4.22 7.40
N ARG A 1110 19.68 4.61 6.97
CA ARG A 1110 19.28 4.72 5.55
C ARG A 1110 19.78 5.98 4.86
N GLY A 1111 20.01 7.06 5.61
CA GLY A 1111 20.24 8.39 5.06
C GLY A 1111 18.93 9.12 4.73
N ASP A 1112 19.04 10.27 4.07
CA ASP A 1112 17.87 11.10 3.71
C ASP A 1112 17.07 10.51 2.52
N LEU A 1113 16.09 11.24 1.97
CA LEU A 1113 15.30 10.78 0.81
C LEU A 1113 16.17 10.35 -0.38
N LYS A 1114 17.27 11.06 -0.65
CA LYS A 1114 18.24 10.74 -1.71
C LYS A 1114 19.21 9.63 -1.32
N GLY A 1115 19.18 9.16 -0.07
CA GLY A 1115 20.12 8.20 0.52
C GLY A 1115 21.45 8.84 0.90
N ASP A 1116 21.51 10.17 0.95
CA ASP A 1116 22.70 10.92 1.33
C ASP A 1116 22.95 10.77 2.84
N ASN A 1117 24.23 10.72 3.23
CA ASN A 1117 24.70 10.56 4.61
C ASN A 1117 24.18 9.28 5.31
N ASN A 1118 23.94 8.21 4.54
CA ASN A 1118 23.62 6.90 5.09
C ASN A 1118 24.79 6.30 5.91
N HIS A 1119 24.45 5.35 6.79
CA HIS A 1119 25.40 4.58 7.60
C HIS A 1119 25.27 3.09 7.28
N GLU A 1120 25.25 2.74 5.98
CA GLU A 1120 25.13 1.35 5.53
C GLU A 1120 26.28 0.46 6.02
N ASP A 1121 27.46 1.01 6.28
CA ASP A 1121 28.59 0.26 6.84
C ASP A 1121 28.30 -0.23 8.26
N LEU A 1122 27.72 0.62 9.12
CA LEU A 1122 27.28 0.28 10.47
C LEU A 1122 26.05 -0.65 10.42
N ALA A 1123 25.10 -0.38 9.52
CA ALA A 1123 23.92 -1.22 9.34
C ALA A 1123 24.31 -2.66 8.95
N ARG A 1124 25.17 -2.81 7.95
CA ARG A 1124 25.72 -4.09 7.49
C ARG A 1124 26.53 -4.79 8.57
N LYS A 1125 27.34 -4.06 9.36
CA LYS A 1125 28.08 -4.63 10.50
C LYS A 1125 27.15 -5.26 11.53
N ILE A 1126 26.08 -4.56 11.92
CA ILE A 1126 25.09 -5.04 12.90
C ILE A 1126 24.28 -6.21 12.32
N ALA A 1127 23.87 -6.13 11.05
CA ALA A 1127 23.16 -7.21 10.35
C ALA A 1127 23.99 -8.49 10.26
N SER A 1128 25.28 -8.38 9.88
CA SER A 1128 26.21 -9.51 9.85
C SER A 1128 26.43 -10.12 11.24
N ALA A 1129 26.67 -9.30 12.26
CA ALA A 1129 26.83 -9.79 13.62
C ALA A 1129 25.56 -10.48 14.15
N GLY A 1130 24.37 -9.92 13.88
CA GLY A 1130 23.08 -10.53 14.23
C GLY A 1130 22.85 -11.89 13.55
N ARG A 1131 23.22 -11.99 12.27
CA ARG A 1131 23.24 -13.26 11.53
C ARG A 1131 24.18 -14.26 12.17
N ASP A 1132 25.45 -13.91 12.31
CA ASP A 1132 26.47 -14.81 12.87
C ASP A 1132 26.05 -15.29 14.27
N TRP A 1133 25.47 -14.40 15.08
CA TRP A 1133 24.94 -14.73 16.40
C TRP A 1133 23.80 -15.77 16.32
N SER A 1134 22.82 -15.58 15.42
CA SER A 1134 21.73 -16.55 15.21
C SER A 1134 22.24 -17.95 14.89
N ARG A 1135 23.29 -18.05 14.07
CA ARG A 1135 23.83 -19.34 13.62
C ARG A 1135 24.71 -20.03 14.67
N THR A 1136 25.26 -19.28 15.62
CA THR A 1136 26.31 -19.77 16.54
C THR A 1136 25.95 -19.74 18.03
N PHE A 1137 24.89 -19.02 18.42
CA PHE A 1137 24.38 -18.95 19.81
C PHE A 1137 22.87 -19.27 19.94
N TRP A 1138 22.15 -19.51 18.82
CA TRP A 1138 20.75 -19.95 18.79
C TRP A 1138 20.59 -21.33 18.09
N ARG A 1139 21.53 -22.25 18.32
CA ARG A 1139 21.45 -23.62 17.78
C ARG A 1139 20.56 -24.53 18.64
N LYS A 1140 20.35 -25.79 18.23
CA LYS A 1140 19.59 -26.79 19.02
C LYS A 1140 20.29 -26.97 20.35
N GLU A 1141 21.60 -27.10 20.28
CA GLU A 1141 22.50 -27.32 21.40
C GLU A 1141 22.49 -26.12 22.37
N ASP A 1142 22.40 -24.89 21.88
CA ASP A 1142 22.29 -23.71 22.74
C ASP A 1142 20.97 -23.66 23.52
N MET A 1143 19.88 -24.15 22.91
CA MET A 1143 18.55 -24.23 23.52
C MET A 1143 18.44 -25.41 24.49
N THR A 1144 18.98 -26.57 24.12
CA THR A 1144 19.09 -27.75 25.00
C THR A 1144 19.95 -27.44 26.22
N ALA A 1145 21.09 -26.77 26.06
CA ALA A 1145 21.94 -26.36 27.18
C ALA A 1145 21.24 -25.39 28.15
N TYR A 1146 20.42 -24.47 27.63
CA TYR A 1146 19.58 -23.58 28.45
C TYR A 1146 18.50 -24.38 29.20
N ASN A 1147 17.70 -25.20 28.51
CA ASN A 1147 16.62 -25.97 29.13
C ASN A 1147 17.14 -27.01 30.12
N TYR A 1148 18.26 -27.68 29.83
CA TYR A 1148 18.92 -28.58 30.76
C TYR A 1148 19.30 -27.82 32.05
N ARG A 1149 19.83 -26.60 31.94
CA ARG A 1149 20.07 -25.72 33.09
C ARG A 1149 18.79 -25.37 33.86
N VAL A 1150 17.69 -25.04 33.17
CA VAL A 1150 16.39 -24.77 33.79
C VAL A 1150 15.93 -25.96 34.63
N PHE A 1151 15.87 -27.15 34.04
CA PHE A 1151 15.33 -28.33 34.72
C PHE A 1151 16.24 -28.84 35.86
N LEU A 1152 17.57 -28.64 35.78
CA LEU A 1152 18.48 -28.89 36.90
C LEU A 1152 18.22 -27.96 38.10
N GLU A 1153 17.91 -26.67 37.91
CA GLU A 1153 17.46 -25.83 39.04
C GLU A 1153 16.09 -26.24 39.52
N TYR A 1154 15.15 -26.42 38.59
CA TYR A 1154 13.76 -26.63 38.95
C TYR A 1154 13.62 -27.88 39.83
N ALA A 1155 14.21 -29.00 39.42
CA ALA A 1155 14.27 -30.21 40.24
C ALA A 1155 14.97 -29.99 41.60
N ARG A 1156 16.01 -29.14 41.66
CA ARG A 1156 16.68 -28.79 42.92
C ARG A 1156 15.78 -27.96 43.84
N ILE A 1157 15.05 -26.98 43.31
CA ILE A 1157 14.15 -26.09 44.08
C ILE A 1157 12.97 -26.89 44.63
N MET A 1158 12.43 -27.80 43.82
CA MET A 1158 11.32 -28.68 44.21
C MET A 1158 11.72 -29.78 45.22
N SER A 1159 13.00 -30.11 45.34
CA SER A 1159 13.45 -31.20 46.22
C SER A 1159 13.38 -30.83 47.71
N PRO A 1160 12.81 -31.69 48.58
CA PRO A 1160 12.93 -31.58 50.03
C PRO A 1160 14.38 -31.62 50.54
N ASP A 1161 15.28 -32.29 49.80
CA ASP A 1161 16.72 -32.31 50.07
C ASP A 1161 17.48 -31.51 49.00
N ARG A 1162 17.36 -30.18 49.09
CA ARG A 1162 18.11 -29.24 48.23
C ARG A 1162 19.64 -29.38 48.37
N ALA A 1163 20.12 -29.95 49.48
CA ALA A 1163 21.55 -30.15 49.73
C ALA A 1163 22.10 -31.35 48.93
N ALA A 1164 21.41 -32.49 48.93
CA ALA A 1164 21.75 -33.64 48.07
C ALA A 1164 21.56 -33.36 46.56
N MET A 1165 20.79 -32.32 46.23
CA MET A 1165 20.63 -31.78 44.88
C MET A 1165 21.62 -30.66 44.53
N THR A 1166 22.61 -30.36 45.37
CA THR A 1166 23.65 -29.34 45.12
C THR A 1166 24.98 -30.01 44.73
N TYR A 1167 25.67 -29.45 43.73
CA TYR A 1167 27.00 -29.88 43.33
C TYR A 1167 28.06 -29.13 44.16
N PHE A 1168 28.86 -29.89 44.90
CA PHE A 1168 30.00 -29.35 45.65
C PHE A 1168 31.28 -29.68 44.90
N HIS A 1169 31.81 -28.70 44.18
CA HIS A 1169 33.04 -28.85 43.42
C HIS A 1169 34.24 -29.12 44.36
N ARG A 1170 34.92 -30.25 44.18
CA ARG A 1170 36.14 -30.57 44.90
C ARG A 1170 37.34 -29.92 44.20
N LYS A 1171 37.64 -28.65 44.53
CA LYS A 1171 38.89 -28.00 44.07
C LYS A 1171 40.07 -28.93 44.38
N LYS A 1172 40.85 -29.29 43.36
CA LYS A 1172 42.05 -30.11 43.53
C LYS A 1172 42.96 -29.42 44.55
N ALA A 1173 43.29 -30.11 45.64
CA ALA A 1173 44.33 -29.66 46.54
C ALA A 1173 45.66 -29.66 45.79
N GLY A 1174 46.19 -28.47 45.52
CA GLY A 1174 47.53 -28.25 44.94
C GLY A 1174 48.62 -28.30 46.00
#